data_AF-A0A352X3V8-F1
#
_entry.id   AF-A0A352X3V8-F1
#
_cell.length_a   1.000
_cell.length_b   1.000
_cell.length_c   1.000
_cell.angle_alpha   90.00
_cell.angle_beta   90.00
_cell.angle_gamma   90.00
#
_symmetry.space_group_name_H-M   'P 1'
#
loop_
_entity.id
_entity.type
_entity.pdbx_description
1 polymer ?
#
loop_
_entity_poly.entity_id
_entity_poly.type
_entity_poly.pdbx_seq_one_letter_code
_entity_poly.pdbx_strand_id
1 'polypeptide(L)'
;MKTSTLESSTIAQKKSNQPDKIPSDFWLTLRSNRILQNQAPPIVPVERNQNLPLSFNQERLWLLEQLQPDTSVHNLLHCLHLKGVLDVAALEQSLMEIACRHEILRTTFKIINGQPVQVISPKIEWKLPVVDLSEIPAEQRQIQAMKLAKEDAEQPFDLAKAPLWRFQLLRLGEEEHILYRTIHHIIFDGWSHSVFMRELGILYKAFSQGQPSPLSQLPIQYADYAQTQKQWLQGEVLSSQLDYWKNQLGGNISALELPIDYPRPAVPSYRGAYQPLELSQSLTAALKKLSYQQGVSLFVTLLAAFKTLLYLHTEQEDLIVCSPVVGRHRVETKGLIGYFNNVVVMRTDLSEQPSFPEVLRRVSQVSSETSAHQDIPLQKVAELPNLVRTPLTRAMFVLQNIPNQSLELDGLTVSSLYVDREIANFDLSLSLQEKEGKLTGGIQYKIDLFEASSIAEMVEDFQTLLESLVANLEQRISDLPLLTEIKRRQELNRDRTRRSLPPAPEKTFIAPRDELEIQLTQIWEKVLGIHPIGVRDNFFELGGHSLLAVQLFGQIEKKYHRNLPVATLFQAPTIEQLANLLRESGWSGSWSSLVAVQPGGSKPPFFCVAAAGCTALGLSTLARHLGPDQPFYGLEERMDGKESPKLRVEELAAHYIEEICTVQPDGPYYLGGHSFGGLVAFEIAQQLHAQGKKVALLAILDTIYQWAMDSQPSPEPKPLPSRNSISKHLEQISQLGLRQKLTYIRSYARERIGREVKHQQRKLTKFTDQIQKKFQKYACNFYLRIGHPLPYSLRGFYLLEQKTKARKSYQIKSYPGRVTVFWAMGNGDPQKTYDNRSGWGNVAGGGLEMEGVPGNHGSLKTEPNVSVLAGKLRACLERGQIVDS
;
A
#
# COMPACT_ATOMS: atom_id res chain seq x y z
N MET A 1 29.84 82.59 -9.35
CA MET A 1 28.85 83.21 -10.26
C MET A 1 27.64 82.28 -10.29
N LYS A 2 26.41 82.70 -9.94
CA LYS A 2 25.44 83.41 -10.81
C LYS A 2 25.19 82.60 -12.10
N THR A 3 23.98 82.16 -12.47
CA THR A 3 22.58 82.64 -12.24
C THR A 3 21.58 81.48 -12.45
N SER A 4 20.50 81.29 -11.65
CA SER A 4 19.08 81.67 -11.90
C SER A 4 18.55 81.40 -13.34
N THR A 5 17.35 80.82 -13.56
CA THR A 5 16.03 81.36 -13.16
C THR A 5 14.89 80.33 -12.97
N LEU A 6 13.84 80.71 -12.21
CA LEU A 6 12.47 80.12 -12.27
C LEU A 6 11.73 80.67 -13.53
N GLU A 7 10.54 80.26 -14.00
CA GLU A 7 9.19 80.16 -13.39
C GLU A 7 8.27 79.37 -14.37
N SER A 8 7.59 78.29 -13.96
CA SER A 8 6.18 78.20 -13.50
C SER A 8 5.08 78.12 -14.57
N SER A 9 4.51 76.92 -14.77
CA SER A 9 3.07 76.67 -15.07
C SER A 9 2.75 75.15 -15.05
N THR A 10 1.54 74.67 -15.37
CA THR A 10 0.37 74.61 -14.46
C THR A 10 -0.51 73.37 -14.76
N ILE A 11 -0.75 72.52 -13.75
CA ILE A 11 -1.86 71.52 -13.59
C ILE A 11 -2.20 70.56 -14.76
N ALA A 12 -1.99 69.26 -14.53
CA ALA A 12 -3.02 68.22 -14.75
C ALA A 12 -2.68 66.92 -13.98
N GLN A 13 -3.66 66.32 -13.30
CA GLN A 13 -3.47 65.11 -12.50
C GLN A 13 -3.53 63.81 -13.33
N LYS A 14 -2.69 62.82 -13.00
CA LYS A 14 -3.09 61.40 -13.00
C LYS A 14 -2.23 60.58 -12.04
N LYS A 15 -2.89 59.76 -11.21
CA LYS A 15 -2.26 58.92 -10.16
C LYS A 15 -1.47 57.77 -10.78
N SER A 16 -0.36 57.42 -10.14
CA SER A 16 0.21 56.06 -10.14
C SER A 16 0.90 55.83 -8.78
N ASN A 17 0.43 54.85 -8.01
CA ASN A 17 1.06 54.48 -6.75
C ASN A 17 2.28 53.59 -7.03
N GLN A 18 3.44 53.95 -6.49
CA GLN A 18 4.50 52.98 -6.19
C GLN A 18 4.70 52.97 -4.67
N PRO A 19 4.67 51.80 -4.01
CA PRO A 19 5.13 51.67 -2.63
C PRO A 19 6.67 51.69 -2.57
N ASP A 20 7.20 52.14 -1.44
CA ASP A 20 8.63 52.41 -1.25
C ASP A 20 9.55 51.20 -1.48
N LYS A 21 10.73 51.47 -2.04
CA LYS A 21 11.79 50.46 -2.21
C LYS A 21 12.40 50.13 -0.84
N ILE A 22 12.13 48.93 -0.36
CA ILE A 22 12.85 48.30 0.75
C ILE A 22 14.37 48.24 0.40
N PRO A 23 15.30 48.70 1.26
CA PRO A 23 16.74 48.67 0.97
C PRO A 23 17.26 47.24 0.72
N SER A 24 18.26 47.09 -0.16
CA SER A 24 18.91 45.81 -0.46
C SER A 24 19.42 45.08 0.79
N ASP A 25 19.90 45.87 1.75
CA ASP A 25 20.55 45.37 2.95
C ASP A 25 19.53 44.70 3.88
N PHE A 26 18.26 45.12 3.86
CA PHE A 26 17.19 44.45 4.60
C PHE A 26 16.95 43.02 4.10
N TRP A 27 17.03 42.80 2.78
CA TRP A 27 16.93 41.46 2.19
C TRP A 27 18.18 40.61 2.44
N LEU A 28 19.36 41.22 2.49
CA LEU A 28 20.60 40.54 2.87
C LEU A 28 20.57 40.13 4.35
N THR A 29 20.16 41.02 5.27
CA THR A 29 20.02 40.73 6.70
C THR A 29 18.91 39.71 6.99
N LEU A 30 17.78 39.75 6.27
CA LEU A 30 16.75 38.71 6.37
C LEU A 30 17.22 37.37 5.82
N ARG A 31 17.98 37.35 4.71
CA ARG A 31 18.59 36.11 4.20
C ARG A 31 19.62 35.55 5.17
N SER A 32 20.54 36.35 5.71
CA SER A 32 21.54 35.88 6.66
C SER A 32 20.92 35.45 8.00
N ASN A 33 19.90 36.15 8.52
CA ASN A 33 19.16 35.71 9.70
C ASN A 33 18.35 34.42 9.44
N ARG A 34 17.71 34.25 8.27
CA ARG A 34 17.08 32.96 7.90
C ARG A 34 18.10 31.82 7.77
N ILE A 35 19.26 32.10 7.18
CA ILE A 35 20.35 31.11 7.05
C ILE A 35 20.87 30.70 8.44
N LEU A 36 21.00 31.63 9.38
CA LEU A 36 21.38 31.35 10.77
C LEU A 36 20.28 30.61 11.55
N GLN A 37 19.00 30.95 11.37
CA GLN A 37 17.87 30.25 12.00
C GLN A 37 17.64 28.83 11.45
N ASN A 38 18.03 28.56 10.19
CA ASN A 38 17.91 27.25 9.56
C ASN A 38 19.14 26.33 9.77
N GLN A 39 20.18 26.78 10.47
CA GLN A 39 21.27 25.89 10.88
C GLN A 39 20.87 25.05 12.10
N ALA A 40 21.18 23.75 12.07
CA ALA A 40 20.91 22.87 13.20
C ALA A 40 21.70 23.27 14.46
N PRO A 41 21.09 23.24 15.66
CA PRO A 41 21.77 23.55 16.92
C PRO A 41 22.90 22.54 17.20
N PRO A 42 23.91 22.88 18.03
CA PRO A 42 24.94 21.94 18.44
C PRO A 42 24.33 20.71 19.13
N ILE A 43 24.92 19.52 18.92
CA ILE A 43 24.48 18.30 19.57
C ILE A 43 25.07 18.29 20.98
N VAL A 44 24.23 18.20 22.00
CA VAL A 44 24.64 18.18 23.42
C VAL A 44 24.23 16.86 24.07
N PRO A 45 25.00 16.33 25.03
CA PRO A 45 24.60 15.15 25.81
C PRO A 45 23.28 15.35 26.55
N VAL A 46 22.41 14.34 26.54
CA VAL A 46 21.09 14.36 27.19
C VAL A 46 20.98 13.30 28.29
N GLU A 47 20.12 13.51 29.30
CA GLU A 47 19.97 12.53 30.38
C GLU A 47 19.41 11.19 29.86
N ARG A 48 19.87 10.06 30.41
CA ARG A 48 19.49 8.68 30.01
C ARG A 48 18.31 8.11 30.81
N ASN A 49 17.74 8.89 31.72
CA ASN A 49 16.59 8.56 32.59
C ASN A 49 15.23 8.85 31.93
N GLN A 50 15.22 9.47 30.75
CA GLN A 50 14.02 9.90 30.02
C GLN A 50 13.70 8.97 28.83
N ASN A 51 12.49 9.10 28.28
CA ASN A 51 12.09 8.43 27.05
C ASN A 51 12.82 9.06 25.85
N LEU A 52 13.92 8.45 25.40
CA LEU A 52 14.71 8.91 24.26
C LEU A 52 13.98 8.57 22.94
N PRO A 53 13.71 9.55 22.05
CA PRO A 53 13.02 9.28 20.79
C PRO A 53 13.94 8.62 19.77
N LEU A 54 13.35 7.97 18.77
CA LEU A 54 14.06 7.56 17.55
C LEU A 54 14.41 8.79 16.72
N SER A 55 15.51 8.74 15.95
CA SER A 55 15.71 9.69 14.85
C SER A 55 14.61 9.49 13.80
N PHE A 56 14.34 10.46 12.94
CA PHE A 56 13.31 10.28 11.89
C PHE A 56 13.64 9.14 10.93
N ASN A 57 14.92 8.88 10.68
CA ASN A 57 15.36 7.78 9.82
C ASN A 57 15.10 6.43 10.51
N GLN A 58 15.44 6.31 11.80
CA GLN A 58 15.10 5.14 12.60
C GLN A 58 13.60 4.91 12.72
N GLU A 59 12.81 5.97 12.94
CA GLU A 59 11.35 5.88 13.05
C GLU A 59 10.74 5.34 11.76
N ARG A 60 11.18 5.82 10.59
CA ARG A 60 10.76 5.28 9.28
C ARG A 60 11.11 3.80 9.14
N LEU A 61 12.30 3.38 9.57
CA LEU A 61 12.76 2.00 9.45
C LEU A 61 12.06 1.05 10.44
N TRP A 62 11.93 1.48 11.71
CA TRP A 62 11.13 0.81 12.73
C TRP A 62 9.69 0.61 12.26
N LEU A 63 9.12 1.66 11.66
CA LEU A 63 7.79 1.62 11.10
C LEU A 63 7.68 0.58 9.98
N LEU A 64 8.61 0.56 9.00
CA LEU A 64 8.65 -0.48 7.97
C LEU A 64 8.69 -1.90 8.56
N GLU A 65 9.44 -2.11 9.63
CA GLU A 65 9.50 -3.38 10.35
C GLU A 65 8.13 -3.77 10.96
N GLN A 66 7.36 -2.81 11.51
CA GLN A 66 6.00 -3.08 11.99
C GLN A 66 4.99 -3.44 10.88
N LEU A 67 5.28 -3.07 9.62
CA LEU A 67 4.45 -3.43 8.45
C LEU A 67 4.77 -4.85 7.95
N GLN A 68 5.95 -5.37 8.29
CA GLN A 68 6.49 -6.63 7.78
C GLN A 68 7.28 -7.32 8.90
N PRO A 69 6.63 -7.73 10.00
CA PRO A 69 7.28 -8.48 11.06
C PRO A 69 7.87 -9.77 10.50
N ASP A 70 8.90 -10.26 11.19
CA ASP A 70 9.64 -11.47 10.83
C ASP A 70 10.38 -11.38 9.46
N THR A 71 10.67 -10.16 9.00
CA THR A 71 11.49 -9.90 7.81
C THR A 71 12.98 -9.76 8.15
N SER A 72 13.85 -10.00 7.17
CA SER A 72 15.31 -9.85 7.28
C SER A 72 15.91 -8.91 6.23
N VAL A 73 15.05 -8.21 5.47
CA VAL A 73 15.46 -7.29 4.39
C VAL A 73 16.32 -6.13 4.88
N HIS A 74 16.18 -5.74 6.15
CA HIS A 74 16.95 -4.69 6.83
C HIS A 74 18.17 -5.23 7.61
N ASN A 75 18.49 -6.51 7.51
CA ASN A 75 19.74 -7.05 8.05
C ASN A 75 20.92 -6.63 7.15
N LEU A 76 22.07 -6.33 7.76
CA LEU A 76 23.33 -6.06 7.07
C LEU A 76 24.32 -7.19 7.39
N LEU A 77 24.58 -8.06 6.42
CA LEU A 77 25.58 -9.13 6.51
C LEU A 77 26.95 -8.59 6.06
N HIS A 78 28.01 -8.97 6.76
CA HIS A 78 29.38 -8.82 6.29
C HIS A 78 30.27 -9.98 6.74
N CYS A 79 31.09 -10.50 5.82
CA CYS A 79 31.99 -11.63 6.07
C CYS A 79 33.45 -11.21 5.88
N LEU A 80 34.30 -11.55 6.86
CA LEU A 80 35.74 -11.40 6.81
C LEU A 80 36.39 -12.79 6.77
N HIS A 81 37.31 -13.01 5.84
CA HIS A 81 38.26 -14.12 5.87
C HIS A 81 39.53 -13.65 6.57
N LEU A 82 39.96 -14.40 7.58
CA LEU A 82 41.09 -14.10 8.45
C LEU A 82 42.10 -15.24 8.33
N LYS A 83 43.32 -14.91 7.91
CA LYS A 83 44.41 -15.88 7.72
C LYS A 83 45.62 -15.53 8.61
N GLY A 84 46.07 -16.50 9.38
CA GLY A 84 47.11 -16.40 10.41
C GLY A 84 46.60 -16.84 11.79
N VAL A 85 47.45 -16.74 12.80
CA VAL A 85 47.14 -17.11 14.19
C VAL A 85 46.23 -16.05 14.83
N LEU A 86 44.96 -16.40 15.08
CA LEU A 86 43.95 -15.50 15.62
C LEU A 86 43.88 -15.57 17.15
N ASP A 87 44.04 -14.44 17.83
CA ASP A 87 43.69 -14.31 19.25
C ASP A 87 42.18 -14.09 19.39
N VAL A 88 41.46 -15.19 19.66
CA VAL A 88 40.00 -15.18 19.83
C VAL A 88 39.57 -14.36 21.05
N ALA A 89 40.39 -14.29 22.11
CA ALA A 89 40.06 -13.55 23.32
C ALA A 89 40.20 -12.03 23.10
N ALA A 90 41.29 -11.60 22.46
CA ALA A 90 41.46 -10.22 22.03
C ALA A 90 40.36 -9.78 21.05
N LEU A 91 39.94 -10.66 20.14
CA LEU A 91 38.81 -10.40 19.24
C LEU A 91 37.48 -10.24 20.00
N GLU A 92 37.12 -11.15 20.91
CA GLU A 92 35.92 -11.04 21.75
C GLU A 92 35.93 -9.73 22.56
N GLN A 93 37.06 -9.42 23.22
CA GLN A 93 37.23 -8.21 24.00
C GLN A 93 37.11 -6.94 23.14
N SER A 94 37.63 -6.95 21.92
CA SER A 94 37.50 -5.84 20.95
C SER A 94 36.04 -5.59 20.59
N LEU A 95 35.29 -6.64 20.25
CA LEU A 95 33.88 -6.53 19.89
C LEU A 95 33.04 -6.01 21.07
N MET A 96 33.32 -6.48 22.28
CA MET A 96 32.64 -6.02 23.50
C MET A 96 32.99 -4.59 23.88
N GLU A 97 34.23 -4.14 23.69
CA GLU A 97 34.63 -2.76 23.93
C GLU A 97 33.97 -1.79 22.93
N ILE A 98 33.83 -2.15 21.65
CA ILE A 98 33.06 -1.35 20.68
C ILE A 98 31.58 -1.26 21.11
N ALA A 99 30.97 -2.38 21.55
CA ALA A 99 29.61 -2.39 22.05
C ALA A 99 29.44 -1.59 23.37
N CYS A 100 30.45 -1.57 24.24
CA CYS A 100 30.49 -0.73 25.43
C CYS A 100 30.52 0.75 25.04
N ARG A 101 31.47 1.11 24.17
CA ARG A 101 31.77 2.46 23.68
C ARG A 101 30.62 3.14 22.95
N HIS A 102 29.91 2.41 22.08
CA HIS A 102 28.79 2.95 21.29
C HIS A 102 27.46 2.46 21.85
N GLU A 103 26.73 3.34 22.54
CA GLU A 103 25.44 3.01 23.18
C GLU A 103 24.44 2.37 22.21
N ILE A 104 24.46 2.76 20.93
CA ILE A 104 23.53 2.27 19.91
C ILE A 104 23.62 0.76 19.69
N LEU A 105 24.78 0.14 19.93
CA LEU A 105 24.97 -1.32 19.87
C LEU A 105 24.35 -2.03 21.09
N ARG A 106 23.94 -1.30 22.12
CA ARG A 106 23.22 -1.77 23.30
C ARG A 106 21.76 -1.28 23.35
N THR A 107 21.29 -0.64 22.28
CA THR A 107 19.95 -0.05 22.19
C THR A 107 18.93 -1.04 21.62
N THR A 108 17.74 -1.03 22.21
CA THR A 108 16.51 -1.67 21.70
C THR A 108 15.43 -0.63 21.50
N PHE A 109 14.38 -0.97 20.75
CA PHE A 109 13.29 -0.07 20.38
C PHE A 109 11.98 -0.63 20.93
N LYS A 110 11.32 0.14 21.80
CA LYS A 110 10.09 -0.29 22.49
C LYS A 110 9.01 0.76 22.33
N ILE A 111 7.74 0.36 22.44
CA ILE A 111 6.62 1.30 22.51
C ILE A 111 6.37 1.65 23.98
N ILE A 112 6.43 2.95 24.32
CA ILE A 112 6.01 3.48 25.62
C ILE A 112 4.98 4.58 25.34
N ASN A 113 3.81 4.50 25.99
CA ASN A 113 2.68 5.43 25.80
C ASN A 113 2.28 5.65 24.32
N GLY A 114 2.34 4.59 23.51
CA GLY A 114 2.01 4.64 22.08
C GLY A 114 3.06 5.34 21.19
N GLN A 115 4.26 5.59 21.68
CA GLN A 115 5.38 6.16 20.93
C GLN A 115 6.60 5.21 20.95
N PRO A 116 7.33 5.05 19.82
CA PRO A 116 8.57 4.28 19.81
C PRO A 116 9.68 5.08 20.52
N VAL A 117 10.45 4.39 21.38
CA VAL A 117 11.56 4.96 22.15
C VAL A 117 12.79 4.07 22.10
N GLN A 118 13.97 4.68 22.20
CA GLN A 118 15.26 4.02 22.36
C GLN A 118 15.47 3.64 23.83
N VAL A 119 15.76 2.36 24.09
CA VAL A 119 16.05 1.81 25.42
C VAL A 119 17.45 1.23 25.42
N ILE A 120 18.37 1.90 26.12
CA ILE A 120 19.80 1.60 26.13
C ILE A 120 20.13 0.70 27.33
N SER A 121 20.57 -0.53 27.07
CA SER A 121 20.98 -1.46 28.13
C SER A 121 22.35 -1.05 28.71
N PRO A 122 22.53 -0.93 30.04
CA PRO A 122 23.78 -0.42 30.63
C PRO A 122 24.98 -1.35 30.40
N LYS A 123 24.73 -2.65 30.25
CA LYS A 123 25.70 -3.67 29.85
C LYS A 123 25.05 -4.65 28.88
N ILE A 124 25.88 -5.38 28.13
CA ILE A 124 25.53 -6.63 27.45
C ILE A 124 26.38 -7.75 28.05
N GLU A 125 25.79 -8.92 28.24
CA GLU A 125 26.51 -10.15 28.54
C GLU A 125 26.50 -11.00 27.26
N TRP A 126 27.67 -11.18 26.66
CA TRP A 126 27.85 -11.88 25.39
C TRP A 126 29.26 -12.48 25.34
N LYS A 127 29.39 -13.57 24.57
CA LYS A 127 30.65 -14.21 24.19
C LYS A 127 30.61 -14.51 22.71
N LEU A 128 31.77 -14.46 22.05
CA LEU A 128 31.92 -14.76 20.64
C LEU A 128 31.60 -16.24 20.39
N PRO A 129 30.50 -16.57 19.69
CA PRO A 129 30.23 -17.94 19.30
C PRO A 129 31.32 -18.41 18.34
N VAL A 130 31.84 -19.62 18.56
CA VAL A 130 32.81 -20.27 17.69
C VAL A 130 32.22 -21.59 17.21
N VAL A 131 32.23 -21.83 15.90
CA VAL A 131 31.86 -23.10 15.29
C VAL A 131 33.09 -23.63 14.55
N ASP A 132 33.48 -24.86 14.87
CA ASP A 132 34.57 -25.53 14.19
C ASP A 132 34.05 -26.25 12.93
N LEU A 133 34.61 -25.89 11.78
CA LEU A 133 34.33 -26.50 10.47
C LEU A 133 35.54 -27.30 9.96
N SER A 134 36.61 -27.45 10.74
CA SER A 134 37.82 -28.16 10.31
C SER A 134 37.59 -29.65 10.06
N GLU A 135 36.59 -30.27 10.70
CA GLU A 135 36.18 -31.66 10.45
C GLU A 135 35.48 -31.87 9.09
N ILE A 136 34.99 -30.80 8.45
CA ILE A 136 34.38 -30.85 7.13
C ILE A 136 35.48 -30.94 6.05
N PRO A 137 35.29 -31.66 4.93
CA PRO A 137 36.24 -31.67 3.81
C PRO A 137 36.61 -30.25 3.35
N ALA A 138 37.90 -29.99 3.12
CA ALA A 138 38.44 -28.63 2.91
C ALA A 138 37.70 -27.86 1.80
N GLU A 139 37.41 -28.53 0.68
CA GLU A 139 36.65 -28.01 -0.47
C GLU A 139 35.20 -27.57 -0.14
N GLN A 140 34.62 -28.06 0.96
CA GLN A 140 33.25 -27.77 1.39
C GLN A 140 33.19 -26.76 2.54
N ARG A 141 34.30 -26.52 3.27
CA ARG A 141 34.35 -25.64 4.46
C ARG A 141 33.86 -24.23 4.15
N GLN A 142 34.37 -23.61 3.10
CA GLN A 142 33.97 -22.25 2.69
C GLN A 142 32.51 -22.21 2.23
N ILE A 143 32.03 -23.23 1.52
CA ILE A 143 30.62 -23.33 1.08
C ILE A 143 29.70 -23.39 2.30
N GLN A 144 30.00 -24.25 3.27
CA GLN A 144 29.24 -24.35 4.52
C GLN A 144 29.31 -23.05 5.33
N ALA A 145 30.46 -22.37 5.36
CA ALA A 145 30.61 -21.07 6.02
C ALA A 145 29.73 -19.98 5.39
N MET A 146 29.68 -19.89 4.06
CA MET A 146 28.82 -18.93 3.36
C MET A 146 27.33 -19.28 3.55
N LYS A 147 26.99 -20.56 3.60
CA LYS A 147 25.63 -21.03 3.90
C LYS A 147 25.18 -20.58 5.30
N LEU A 148 25.98 -20.84 6.34
CA LEU A 148 25.67 -20.41 7.72
C LEU A 148 25.51 -18.89 7.82
N ALA A 149 26.37 -18.13 7.13
CA ALA A 149 26.28 -16.66 7.09
C ALA A 149 24.99 -16.17 6.40
N LYS A 150 24.55 -16.83 5.32
CA LYS A 150 23.28 -16.52 4.65
C LYS A 150 22.07 -16.89 5.53
N GLU A 151 22.07 -18.08 6.12
CA GLU A 151 21.00 -18.56 7.00
C GLU A 151 20.82 -17.66 8.23
N ASP A 152 21.91 -17.18 8.85
CA ASP A 152 21.85 -16.18 9.93
C ASP A 152 21.37 -14.80 9.44
N ALA A 153 21.81 -14.36 8.26
CA ALA A 153 21.37 -13.09 7.69
C ALA A 153 19.88 -13.09 7.31
N GLU A 154 19.29 -14.25 7.06
CA GLU A 154 17.87 -14.45 6.79
C GLU A 154 17.00 -14.49 8.07
N GLN A 155 17.59 -14.68 9.26
CA GLN A 155 16.85 -14.62 10.54
C GLN A 155 16.47 -13.17 10.90
N PRO A 156 15.18 -12.88 11.18
CA PRO A 156 14.75 -11.54 11.60
C PRO A 156 15.36 -11.09 12.93
N PHE A 157 15.25 -9.80 13.25
CA PHE A 157 15.51 -9.27 14.60
C PHE A 157 14.22 -8.75 15.22
N ASP A 158 13.94 -9.17 16.45
CA ASP A 158 12.95 -8.49 17.29
C ASP A 158 13.58 -7.20 17.83
N LEU A 159 13.16 -6.04 17.32
CA LEU A 159 13.72 -4.74 17.70
C LEU A 159 13.59 -4.41 19.20
N ALA A 160 12.71 -5.08 19.93
CA ALA A 160 12.55 -4.92 21.38
C ALA A 160 13.50 -5.80 22.23
N LYS A 161 14.24 -6.72 21.60
CA LYS A 161 15.19 -7.65 22.26
C LYS A 161 16.64 -7.35 21.86
N ALA A 162 17.53 -7.31 22.85
CA ALA A 162 18.96 -7.12 22.61
C ALA A 162 19.69 -8.48 22.47
N PRO A 163 20.84 -8.53 21.77
CA PRO A 163 21.40 -7.49 20.88
C PRO A 163 20.73 -7.47 19.50
N LEU A 164 20.76 -6.31 18.83
CA LEU A 164 20.34 -6.15 17.42
C LEU A 164 21.47 -6.41 16.42
N TRP A 165 22.41 -7.25 16.84
CA TRP A 165 23.55 -7.73 16.07
C TRP A 165 23.88 -9.17 16.47
N ARG A 166 24.49 -9.92 15.56
CA ARG A 166 25.02 -11.26 15.76
C ARG A 166 26.41 -11.32 15.13
N PHE A 167 27.38 -11.90 15.81
CA PHE A 167 28.70 -12.25 15.27
C PHE A 167 28.91 -13.74 15.45
N GLN A 168 29.62 -14.36 14.53
CA GLN A 168 29.98 -15.77 14.58
C GLN A 168 31.38 -15.94 14.00
N LEU A 169 32.27 -16.56 14.78
CA LEU A 169 33.56 -17.03 14.28
C LEU A 169 33.39 -18.47 13.78
N LEU A 170 33.89 -18.73 12.59
CA LEU A 170 33.95 -20.04 11.95
C LEU A 170 35.43 -20.42 11.82
N ARG A 171 35.84 -21.53 12.40
CA ARG A 171 37.22 -22.04 12.29
C ARG A 171 37.29 -23.03 11.14
N LEU A 172 38.11 -22.73 10.13
CA LEU A 172 38.31 -23.58 8.96
C LEU A 172 39.62 -24.41 9.07
N GLY A 173 40.55 -23.99 9.92
CA GLY A 173 41.81 -24.67 10.23
C GLY A 173 42.49 -24.06 11.45
N GLU A 174 43.79 -24.27 11.62
CA GLU A 174 44.57 -23.64 12.71
C GLU A 174 44.84 -22.15 12.46
N GLU A 175 45.13 -21.80 11.21
CA GLU A 175 45.44 -20.42 10.77
C GLU A 175 44.39 -19.85 9.80
N GLU A 176 43.19 -20.42 9.74
CA GLU A 176 42.17 -20.01 8.77
C GLU A 176 40.79 -19.94 9.42
N HIS A 177 40.19 -18.75 9.34
CA HIS A 177 38.93 -18.43 10.00
C HIS A 177 38.05 -17.55 9.12
N ILE A 178 36.74 -17.61 9.33
CA ILE A 178 35.77 -16.66 8.77
C ILE A 178 34.99 -16.05 9.92
N LEU A 179 35.06 -14.73 10.07
CA LEU A 179 34.23 -13.96 11.00
C LEU A 179 33.09 -13.31 10.19
N TYR A 180 31.86 -13.73 10.41
CA TYR A 180 30.70 -13.02 9.86
C TYR A 180 29.96 -12.23 10.94
N ARG A 181 29.29 -11.17 10.51
CA ARG A 181 28.38 -10.38 11.35
C ARG A 181 27.10 -10.03 10.61
N THR A 182 25.99 -10.09 11.32
CA THR A 182 24.68 -9.63 10.87
C THR A 182 24.21 -8.55 11.83
N ILE A 183 23.95 -7.34 11.34
CA ILE A 183 23.53 -6.20 12.17
C ILE A 183 22.25 -5.59 11.59
N HIS A 184 21.26 -5.27 12.41
CA HIS A 184 20.05 -4.60 11.93
C HIS A 184 20.33 -3.14 11.52
N HIS A 185 19.87 -2.71 10.34
CA HIS A 185 20.21 -1.40 9.76
C HIS A 185 19.73 -0.20 10.62
N ILE A 186 18.81 -0.40 11.56
CA ILE A 186 18.34 0.65 12.50
C ILE A 186 19.40 1.16 13.50
N ILE A 187 20.45 0.35 13.75
CA ILE A 187 21.56 0.70 14.64
C ILE A 187 22.87 0.94 13.90
N PHE A 188 22.89 0.82 12.57
CA PHE A 188 24.14 0.74 11.80
C PHE A 188 23.94 1.20 10.35
N ASP A 189 24.91 1.92 9.78
CA ASP A 189 24.91 2.33 8.37
C ASP A 189 26.26 2.06 7.68
N GLY A 190 26.33 2.34 6.37
CA GLY A 190 27.56 2.13 5.58
C GLY A 190 28.76 2.92 6.10
N TRP A 191 28.56 4.07 6.76
CA TRP A 191 29.65 4.82 7.37
C TRP A 191 30.07 4.20 8.71
N SER A 192 29.12 3.70 9.49
CA SER A 192 29.38 2.95 10.73
C SER A 192 30.26 1.73 10.48
N HIS A 193 30.20 1.14 9.27
CA HIS A 193 31.13 0.10 8.85
C HIS A 193 32.59 0.55 8.99
N SER A 194 32.97 1.70 8.43
CA SER A 194 34.36 2.17 8.45
C SER A 194 34.81 2.58 9.86
N VAL A 195 33.89 3.13 10.67
CA VAL A 195 34.13 3.39 12.10
C VAL A 195 34.43 2.10 12.85
N PHE A 196 33.56 1.09 12.68
CA PHE A 196 33.67 -0.22 13.32
C PHE A 196 34.98 -0.94 12.94
N MET A 197 35.33 -0.99 11.65
CA MET A 197 36.57 -1.66 11.23
C MET A 197 37.82 -0.97 11.78
N ARG A 198 37.87 0.37 11.77
CA ARG A 198 38.99 1.12 12.34
C ARG A 198 39.15 0.86 13.84
N GLU A 199 38.05 0.91 14.59
CA GLU A 199 38.10 0.66 16.04
C GLU A 199 38.44 -0.81 16.35
N LEU A 200 37.95 -1.77 15.56
CA LEU A 200 38.30 -3.18 15.69
C LEU A 200 39.81 -3.43 15.52
N GLY A 201 40.45 -2.82 14.51
CA GLY A 201 41.90 -2.93 14.31
C GLY A 201 42.71 -2.35 15.48
N ILE A 202 42.33 -1.17 15.96
CA ILE A 202 42.97 -0.50 17.10
C ILE A 202 42.85 -1.33 18.39
N LEU A 203 41.65 -1.84 18.67
CA LEU A 203 41.36 -2.60 19.88
C LEU A 203 41.99 -3.99 19.87
N TYR A 204 41.92 -4.70 18.74
CA TYR A 204 42.51 -6.03 18.62
C TYR A 204 44.02 -5.98 18.88
N LYS A 205 44.70 -4.99 18.30
CA LYS A 205 46.14 -4.76 18.54
C LYS A 205 46.47 -4.43 20.00
N ALA A 206 45.60 -3.69 20.70
CA ALA A 206 45.82 -3.40 22.12
C ALA A 206 45.62 -4.66 22.98
N PHE A 207 44.51 -5.37 22.78
CA PHE A 207 44.15 -6.52 23.63
C PHE A 207 45.03 -7.76 23.38
N SER A 208 45.48 -8.01 22.14
CA SER A 208 46.46 -9.09 21.87
C SER A 208 47.84 -8.84 22.52
N GLN A 209 48.11 -7.58 22.89
CA GLN A 209 49.32 -7.16 23.61
C GLN A 209 49.06 -6.96 25.12
N GLY A 210 47.89 -7.37 25.63
CA GLY A 210 47.48 -7.22 27.02
C GLY A 210 47.29 -5.77 27.48
N GLN A 211 47.15 -4.82 26.56
CA GLN A 211 46.99 -3.39 26.85
C GLN A 211 45.51 -3.01 26.99
N PRO A 212 45.17 -1.97 27.78
CA PRO A 212 43.80 -1.45 27.85
C PRO A 212 43.38 -0.74 26.56
N SER A 213 42.07 -0.51 26.41
CA SER A 213 41.48 0.27 25.30
C SER A 213 42.14 1.66 25.18
N PRO A 214 42.78 1.99 24.04
CA PRO A 214 43.39 3.30 23.82
C PRO A 214 42.38 4.35 23.30
N LEU A 215 41.10 3.99 23.15
CA LEU A 215 40.09 4.84 22.55
C LEU A 215 39.42 5.77 23.59
N SER A 216 39.67 7.07 23.52
CA SER A 216 39.04 8.09 24.39
C SER A 216 37.52 8.11 24.26
N GLN A 217 36.78 8.34 25.35
CA GLN A 217 35.31 8.34 25.36
C GLN A 217 34.71 9.29 24.30
N LEU A 218 33.58 8.89 23.71
CA LEU A 218 32.88 9.71 22.73
C LEU A 218 32.19 10.91 23.42
N PRO A 219 32.30 12.14 22.88
CA PRO A 219 31.73 13.34 23.50
C PRO A 219 30.20 13.41 23.40
N ILE A 220 29.61 12.67 22.45
CA ILE A 220 28.18 12.49 22.24
C ILE A 220 27.93 11.04 21.78
N GLN A 221 26.68 10.59 21.84
CA GLN A 221 26.23 9.30 21.36
C GLN A 221 25.06 9.46 20.37
N TYR A 222 24.63 8.37 19.74
CA TYR A 222 23.56 8.41 18.75
C TYR A 222 22.22 8.95 19.32
N ALA A 223 21.91 8.64 20.58
CA ALA A 223 20.69 9.13 21.24
C ALA A 223 20.65 10.67 21.36
N ASP A 224 21.81 11.29 21.59
CA ASP A 224 21.95 12.76 21.67
C ASP A 224 21.66 13.41 20.31
N TYR A 225 22.17 12.81 19.23
CA TYR A 225 21.85 13.20 17.85
C TYR A 225 20.35 13.07 17.55
N ALA A 226 19.74 11.94 17.90
CA ALA A 226 18.31 11.69 17.66
C ALA A 226 17.41 12.71 18.40
N GLN A 227 17.70 12.97 19.68
CA GLN A 227 17.00 13.98 20.47
C GLN A 227 17.16 15.39 19.86
N THR A 228 18.40 15.78 19.53
CA THR A 228 18.70 17.09 18.93
C THR A 228 17.98 17.27 17.58
N GLN A 229 17.98 16.24 16.72
CA GLN A 229 17.29 16.25 15.44
C GLN A 229 15.77 16.46 15.62
N LYS A 230 15.15 15.75 16.56
CA LYS A 230 13.71 15.87 16.87
C LYS A 230 13.34 17.24 17.42
N GLN A 231 14.17 17.83 18.27
CA GLN A 231 13.95 19.17 18.83
C GLN A 231 14.15 20.30 17.80
N TRP A 232 15.01 20.09 16.79
CA TRP A 232 15.29 21.07 15.74
C TRP A 232 14.25 21.04 14.60
N LEU A 233 13.96 19.86 14.04
CA LEU A 233 13.07 19.71 12.87
C LEU A 233 11.58 19.64 13.27
N GLN A 234 11.09 20.73 13.86
CA GLN A 234 9.68 20.91 14.22
C GLN A 234 9.21 22.36 13.97
N GLY A 235 7.90 22.58 14.03
CA GLY A 235 7.28 23.91 13.92
C GLY A 235 7.67 24.70 12.67
N GLU A 236 8.06 25.96 12.86
CA GLU A 236 8.43 26.87 11.77
C GLU A 236 9.71 26.44 11.04
N VAL A 237 10.68 25.84 11.73
CA VAL A 237 11.94 25.37 11.13
C VAL A 237 11.66 24.24 10.14
N LEU A 238 10.90 23.22 10.55
CA LEU A 238 10.46 22.15 9.64
C LEU A 238 9.66 22.71 8.46
N SER A 239 8.78 23.68 8.71
CA SER A 239 7.97 24.30 7.67
C SER A 239 8.82 25.04 6.63
N SER A 240 9.81 25.83 7.08
CA SER A 240 10.74 26.56 6.19
C SER A 240 11.66 25.63 5.41
N GLN A 241 12.13 24.54 6.02
CA GLN A 241 12.99 23.56 5.35
C GLN A 241 12.20 22.73 4.31
N LEU A 242 10.90 22.50 4.53
CA LEU A 242 10.02 21.88 3.54
C LEU A 242 9.67 22.80 2.35
N ASP A 243 9.87 24.11 2.43
CA ASP A 243 9.51 25.02 1.31
C ASP A 243 10.35 24.78 0.05
N TYR A 244 11.63 24.40 0.19
CA TYR A 244 12.43 23.93 -0.95
C TYR A 244 11.78 22.71 -1.60
N TRP A 245 11.43 21.70 -0.79
CA TRP A 245 10.85 20.45 -1.26
C TRP A 245 9.47 20.65 -1.90
N LYS A 246 8.63 21.56 -1.38
CA LYS A 246 7.34 21.95 -2.01
C LYS A 246 7.52 22.58 -3.39
N ASN A 247 8.59 23.34 -3.61
CA ASN A 247 8.88 23.97 -4.89
C ASN A 247 9.51 22.95 -5.87
N GLN A 248 10.59 22.27 -5.46
CA GLN A 248 11.31 21.30 -6.27
C GLN A 248 10.43 20.11 -6.68
N LEU A 249 9.58 19.67 -5.76
CA LEU A 249 8.61 18.60 -5.98
C LEU A 249 7.17 19.16 -6.07
N GLY A 250 7.01 20.38 -6.61
CA GLY A 250 5.71 21.01 -6.85
C GLY A 250 5.08 20.64 -8.20
N GLY A 251 3.81 21.02 -8.38
CA GLY A 251 3.06 20.77 -9.61
C GLY A 251 2.62 19.31 -9.78
N ASN A 252 2.27 18.94 -11.02
CA ASN A 252 1.89 17.57 -11.35
C ASN A 252 3.16 16.73 -11.51
N ILE A 253 3.34 15.74 -10.65
CA ILE A 253 4.48 14.82 -10.69
C ILE A 253 4.00 13.45 -11.11
N SER A 254 4.58 12.95 -12.20
CA SER A 254 4.42 11.56 -12.62
C SER A 254 5.38 10.66 -11.85
N ALA A 255 4.89 9.49 -11.44
CA ALA A 255 5.74 8.43 -10.93
C ALA A 255 6.66 7.91 -12.05
N LEU A 256 7.90 7.51 -11.75
CA LEU A 256 8.81 6.97 -12.77
C LEU A 256 8.29 5.63 -13.33
N GLU A 257 7.90 5.59 -14.59
CA GLU A 257 7.35 4.41 -15.26
C GLU A 257 8.47 3.54 -15.87
N LEU A 258 9.14 2.76 -15.02
CA LEU A 258 10.18 1.81 -15.44
C LEU A 258 9.63 0.76 -16.44
N PRO A 259 10.45 0.31 -17.42
CA PRO A 259 10.07 -0.69 -18.42
C PRO A 259 10.04 -2.10 -17.79
N ILE A 260 8.97 -2.39 -17.04
CA ILE A 260 8.80 -3.69 -16.36
C ILE A 260 8.34 -4.78 -17.34
N ASP A 261 8.94 -5.96 -17.24
CA ASP A 261 8.57 -7.16 -18.01
C ASP A 261 7.31 -7.84 -17.43
N TYR A 262 7.12 -7.72 -16.12
CA TYR A 262 6.02 -8.34 -15.37
C TYR A 262 5.08 -7.32 -14.74
N PRO A 263 3.75 -7.60 -14.69
CA PRO A 263 2.79 -6.71 -14.05
C PRO A 263 3.07 -6.64 -12.54
N ARG A 264 3.14 -5.41 -12.00
CA ARG A 264 3.44 -5.18 -10.59
C ARG A 264 2.51 -5.96 -9.66
N PRO A 265 3.02 -6.78 -8.72
CA PRO A 265 2.19 -7.51 -7.78
C PRO A 265 1.49 -6.56 -6.80
N ALA A 266 0.26 -6.91 -6.39
CA ALA A 266 -0.54 -6.12 -5.45
C ALA A 266 0.04 -6.04 -4.03
N VAL A 267 0.87 -7.03 -3.66
CA VAL A 267 1.70 -7.02 -2.45
C VAL A 267 3.16 -6.94 -2.91
N PRO A 268 3.91 -5.88 -2.55
CA PRO A 268 5.33 -5.79 -2.89
C PRO A 268 6.14 -6.90 -2.22
N SER A 269 7.09 -7.47 -2.97
CA SER A 269 8.15 -8.32 -2.44
C SER A 269 9.50 -7.63 -2.58
N TYR A 270 10.47 -8.14 -1.82
CA TYR A 270 11.87 -7.70 -1.83
C TYR A 270 12.77 -8.68 -2.58
N ARG A 271 12.22 -9.70 -3.25
CA ARG A 271 13.02 -10.68 -3.99
C ARG A 271 13.81 -9.98 -5.09
N GLY A 272 15.12 -10.01 -4.96
CA GLY A 272 16.06 -9.28 -5.77
C GLY A 272 17.05 -10.17 -6.50
N ALA A 273 17.59 -9.64 -7.58
CA ALA A 273 18.80 -10.17 -8.23
C ALA A 273 19.75 -9.00 -8.53
N TYR A 274 20.99 -9.35 -8.89
CA TYR A 274 22.05 -8.40 -9.15
C TYR A 274 22.71 -8.69 -10.51
N GLN A 275 22.73 -7.68 -11.38
CA GLN A 275 23.45 -7.72 -12.65
C GLN A 275 24.74 -6.91 -12.53
N PRO A 276 25.93 -7.53 -12.62
CA PRO A 276 27.20 -6.83 -12.47
C PRO A 276 27.51 -5.90 -13.65
N LEU A 277 28.29 -4.86 -13.36
CA LEU A 277 28.81 -3.85 -14.29
C LEU A 277 30.26 -3.53 -13.90
N GLU A 278 31.18 -3.72 -14.84
CA GLU A 278 32.55 -3.22 -14.76
C GLU A 278 32.82 -2.28 -15.94
N LEU A 279 33.40 -1.12 -15.66
CA LEU A 279 33.90 -0.20 -16.68
C LEU A 279 35.42 -0.35 -16.79
N SER A 280 35.94 -0.25 -18.02
CA SER A 280 37.38 -0.27 -18.26
C SER A 280 38.07 0.89 -17.53
N GLN A 281 39.36 0.72 -17.22
CA GLN A 281 40.17 1.75 -16.58
C GLN A 281 40.30 3.00 -17.46
N SER A 282 40.36 2.82 -18.79
CA SER A 282 40.38 3.91 -19.77
C SER A 282 39.06 4.70 -19.79
N LEU A 283 37.91 4.02 -19.84
CA LEU A 283 36.60 4.68 -19.77
C LEU A 283 36.40 5.39 -18.43
N THR A 284 36.80 4.76 -17.32
CA THR A 284 36.77 5.35 -15.97
C THR A 284 37.59 6.64 -15.90
N ALA A 285 38.82 6.62 -16.43
CA ALA A 285 39.67 7.81 -16.49
C ALA A 285 39.10 8.91 -17.41
N ALA A 286 38.48 8.53 -18.53
CA ALA A 286 37.85 9.46 -19.45
C ALA A 286 36.60 10.14 -18.83
N LEU A 287 35.74 9.38 -18.14
CA LEU A 287 34.58 9.93 -17.40
C LEU A 287 35.01 10.89 -16.28
N LYS A 288 36.12 10.58 -15.57
CA LYS A 288 36.74 11.51 -14.60
C LYS A 288 37.22 12.81 -15.26
N LYS A 289 37.93 12.70 -16.38
CA LYS A 289 38.41 13.85 -17.16
C LYS A 289 37.25 14.72 -17.66
N LEU A 290 36.20 14.09 -18.18
CA LEU A 290 34.97 14.74 -18.64
C LEU A 290 34.27 15.48 -17.49
N SER A 291 34.14 14.86 -16.32
CA SER A 291 33.58 15.48 -15.11
C SER A 291 34.37 16.75 -14.73
N TYR A 292 35.71 16.66 -14.70
CA TYR A 292 36.60 17.79 -14.43
C TYR A 292 36.46 18.91 -15.46
N GLN A 293 36.41 18.58 -16.76
CA GLN A 293 36.25 19.56 -17.85
C GLN A 293 34.90 20.30 -17.79
N GLN A 294 33.84 19.61 -17.35
CA GLN A 294 32.49 20.19 -17.19
C GLN A 294 32.30 20.87 -15.82
N GLY A 295 33.31 20.87 -14.94
CA GLY A 295 33.23 21.49 -13.61
C GLY A 295 32.30 20.79 -12.62
N VAL A 296 32.01 19.51 -12.83
CA VAL A 296 31.06 18.72 -12.02
C VAL A 296 31.74 17.51 -11.36
N SER A 297 31.09 16.92 -10.35
CA SER A 297 31.57 15.70 -9.72
C SER A 297 31.27 14.46 -10.58
N LEU A 298 32.07 13.40 -10.42
CA LEU A 298 31.82 12.11 -11.08
C LEU A 298 30.43 11.54 -10.73
N PHE A 299 29.92 11.83 -9.52
CA PHE A 299 28.54 11.50 -9.13
C PHE A 299 27.51 12.17 -10.04
N VAL A 300 27.64 13.48 -10.29
CA VAL A 300 26.72 14.23 -11.17
C VAL A 300 26.78 13.68 -12.60
N THR A 301 27.98 13.38 -13.11
CA THR A 301 28.17 12.80 -14.45
C THR A 301 27.47 11.45 -14.61
N LEU A 302 27.67 10.53 -13.66
CA LEU A 302 27.08 9.19 -13.70
C LEU A 302 25.57 9.21 -13.43
N LEU A 303 25.10 10.09 -12.54
CA LEU A 303 23.66 10.30 -12.31
C LEU A 303 22.97 10.91 -13.55
N ALA A 304 23.60 11.87 -14.23
CA ALA A 304 23.09 12.42 -15.47
C ALA A 304 23.01 11.35 -16.56
N ALA A 305 24.06 10.54 -16.73
CA ALA A 305 24.04 9.42 -17.68
C ALA A 305 22.94 8.39 -17.31
N PHE A 306 22.75 8.07 -16.03
CA PHE A 306 21.69 7.15 -15.60
C PHE A 306 20.29 7.72 -15.83
N LYS A 307 20.08 9.03 -15.63
CA LYS A 307 18.82 9.69 -16.01
C LYS A 307 18.60 9.70 -17.52
N THR A 308 19.63 9.96 -18.32
CA THR A 308 19.55 9.83 -19.78
C THR A 308 19.17 8.40 -20.17
N LEU A 309 19.79 7.37 -19.58
CA LEU A 309 19.41 5.96 -19.80
C LEU A 309 17.92 5.72 -19.50
N LEU A 310 17.43 6.17 -18.33
CA LEU A 310 16.01 6.04 -17.97
C LEU A 310 15.10 6.74 -18.98
N TYR A 311 15.45 7.94 -19.45
CA TYR A 311 14.74 8.62 -20.55
C TYR A 311 14.75 7.77 -21.83
N LEU A 312 15.89 7.21 -22.22
CA LEU A 312 16.00 6.40 -23.45
C LEU A 312 15.11 5.14 -23.43
N HIS A 313 14.88 4.53 -22.25
CA HIS A 313 14.00 3.37 -22.12
C HIS A 313 12.52 3.69 -21.89
N THR A 314 12.18 4.90 -21.39
CA THR A 314 10.81 5.23 -20.94
C THR A 314 10.14 6.36 -21.73
N GLU A 315 10.93 7.17 -22.43
CA GLU A 315 10.55 8.46 -23.03
C GLU A 315 9.91 9.45 -22.02
N GLN A 316 10.05 9.21 -20.72
CA GLN A 316 9.55 10.09 -19.66
C GLN A 316 10.51 11.27 -19.45
N GLU A 317 10.02 12.49 -19.69
CA GLU A 317 10.80 13.72 -19.56
C GLU A 317 11.07 14.11 -18.09
N ASP A 318 10.06 14.01 -17.21
CA ASP A 318 10.18 14.37 -15.79
C ASP A 318 10.64 13.17 -14.95
N LEU A 319 11.94 13.10 -14.65
CA LEU A 319 12.57 11.93 -14.02
C LEU A 319 12.92 12.15 -12.54
N ILE A 320 12.31 11.32 -11.69
CA ILE A 320 12.65 11.19 -10.27
C ILE A 320 13.56 9.99 -10.04
N VAL A 321 14.76 10.27 -9.51
CA VAL A 321 15.71 9.26 -9.04
C VAL A 321 16.10 9.59 -7.61
N CYS A 322 16.12 8.59 -6.73
CA CYS A 322 16.60 8.74 -5.37
C CYS A 322 18.12 8.56 -5.28
N SER A 323 18.75 9.13 -4.25
CA SER A 323 20.13 8.83 -3.87
C SER A 323 20.25 8.79 -2.33
N PRO A 324 21.07 7.89 -1.75
CA PRO A 324 21.37 7.96 -0.32
C PRO A 324 22.35 9.10 -0.05
N VAL A 325 22.19 9.76 1.09
CA VAL A 325 23.17 10.71 1.65
C VAL A 325 23.62 10.22 3.01
N VAL A 326 24.90 10.44 3.34
CA VAL A 326 25.55 9.90 4.55
C VAL A 326 24.96 10.49 5.85
N GLY A 327 24.38 11.69 5.81
CA GLY A 327 23.78 12.35 6.98
C GLY A 327 24.77 12.84 8.05
N ARG A 328 26.08 12.84 7.75
CA ARG A 328 27.18 13.15 8.70
C ARG A 328 27.98 14.38 8.29
N HIS A 329 27.30 15.51 8.15
CA HIS A 329 27.92 16.79 7.81
C HIS A 329 28.71 17.42 8.99
N ARG A 330 28.63 16.83 10.20
CA ARG A 330 29.20 17.34 11.47
C ARG A 330 30.38 16.50 11.94
N VAL A 331 31.44 17.15 12.44
CA VAL A 331 32.67 16.47 12.90
C VAL A 331 32.38 15.48 14.02
N GLU A 332 31.54 15.89 14.96
CA GLU A 332 31.07 15.16 16.13
C GLU A 332 30.36 13.85 15.74
N THR A 333 29.69 13.83 14.58
CA THR A 333 28.96 12.64 14.07
C THR A 333 29.84 11.66 13.27
N LYS A 334 31.05 12.07 12.85
CA LYS A 334 31.92 11.23 11.99
C LYS A 334 32.48 10.00 12.71
N GLY A 335 32.64 10.08 14.03
CA GLY A 335 33.19 9.02 14.88
C GLY A 335 32.16 8.05 15.47
N LEU A 336 30.86 8.26 15.24
CA LEU A 336 29.79 7.47 15.87
C LEU A 336 29.38 6.25 15.03
N ILE A 337 28.98 5.16 15.68
CA ILE A 337 28.14 4.13 15.05
C ILE A 337 26.66 4.57 15.15
N GLY A 338 25.84 4.21 14.17
CA GLY A 338 24.40 4.49 14.15
C GLY A 338 23.80 4.57 12.76
N TYR A 339 22.50 4.88 12.67
CA TYR A 339 21.79 5.01 11.38
C TYR A 339 21.59 6.48 11.00
N PHE A 340 22.55 7.08 10.27
CA PHE A 340 22.49 8.49 9.86
C PHE A 340 22.00 8.67 8.42
N ASN A 341 22.13 7.63 7.58
CA ASN A 341 21.71 7.66 6.18
C ASN A 341 20.28 8.20 6.00
N ASN A 342 20.13 9.22 5.15
CA ASN A 342 18.85 9.69 4.62
C ASN A 342 18.78 9.39 3.12
N VAL A 343 17.59 9.46 2.52
CA VAL A 343 17.39 9.35 1.08
C VAL A 343 16.86 10.68 0.56
N VAL A 344 17.52 11.25 -0.44
CA VAL A 344 17.08 12.46 -1.12
C VAL A 344 16.44 12.14 -2.47
N VAL A 345 15.50 12.98 -2.88
CA VAL A 345 14.71 12.81 -4.11
C VAL A 345 15.19 13.83 -5.14
N MET A 346 15.85 13.38 -6.20
CA MET A 346 16.33 14.26 -7.26
C MET A 346 15.38 14.18 -8.46
N ARG A 347 14.46 15.13 -8.55
CA ARG A 347 13.64 15.37 -9.76
C ARG A 347 14.44 16.17 -10.79
N THR A 348 14.41 15.79 -12.05
CA THR A 348 15.02 16.56 -13.15
C THR A 348 14.15 16.45 -14.38
N ASP A 349 13.78 17.60 -14.93
CA ASP A 349 13.08 17.70 -16.20
C ASP A 349 14.05 17.60 -17.38
N LEU A 350 13.78 16.68 -18.31
CA LEU A 350 14.49 16.45 -19.56
C LEU A 350 13.66 16.85 -20.79
N SER A 351 12.58 17.60 -20.60
CA SER A 351 11.84 18.24 -21.70
C SER A 351 12.73 19.18 -22.52
N GLU A 352 12.25 19.49 -23.73
CA GLU A 352 12.94 20.28 -24.77
C GLU A 352 14.13 19.57 -25.46
N GLN A 353 14.30 18.24 -25.23
CA GLN A 353 15.34 17.40 -25.87
C GLN A 353 16.77 17.95 -25.70
N PRO A 354 17.23 18.11 -24.45
CA PRO A 354 18.50 18.78 -24.12
C PRO A 354 19.74 18.05 -24.66
N SER A 355 20.83 18.79 -24.83
CA SER A 355 22.18 18.22 -24.99
C SER A 355 22.67 17.59 -23.68
N PHE A 356 23.63 16.67 -23.73
CA PHE A 356 24.15 16.10 -22.48
C PHE A 356 24.78 17.14 -21.52
N PRO A 357 25.52 18.18 -21.98
CA PRO A 357 25.92 19.31 -21.14
C PRO A 357 24.75 20.05 -20.46
N GLU A 358 23.59 20.15 -21.10
CA GLU A 358 22.38 20.70 -20.48
C GLU A 358 21.82 19.78 -19.41
N VAL A 359 21.80 18.46 -19.64
CA VAL A 359 21.43 17.47 -18.62
C VAL A 359 22.38 17.53 -17.42
N LEU A 360 23.69 17.55 -17.66
CA LEU A 360 24.72 17.70 -16.62
C LEU A 360 24.47 18.96 -15.77
N ARG A 361 24.18 20.10 -16.40
CA ARG A 361 23.87 21.36 -15.70
C ARG A 361 22.60 21.25 -14.85
N ARG A 362 21.50 20.75 -15.43
CA ARG A 362 20.22 20.55 -14.73
C ARG A 362 20.40 19.62 -13.52
N VAL A 363 21.11 18.50 -13.68
CA VAL A 363 21.41 17.54 -12.58
C VAL A 363 22.38 18.13 -11.55
N SER A 364 23.41 18.88 -11.96
CA SER A 364 24.35 19.53 -11.05
C SER A 364 23.68 20.55 -10.15
N GLN A 365 22.75 21.36 -10.70
CA GLN A 365 21.96 22.31 -9.95
C GLN A 365 21.11 21.59 -8.91
N VAL A 366 20.29 20.61 -9.33
CA VAL A 366 19.43 19.84 -8.43
C VAL A 366 20.24 19.13 -7.35
N SER A 367 21.38 18.52 -7.68
CA SER A 367 22.25 17.85 -6.72
C SER A 367 22.83 18.82 -5.67
N SER A 368 23.16 20.05 -6.08
CA SER A 368 23.70 21.08 -5.20
C SER A 368 22.63 21.63 -4.23
N GLU A 369 21.47 21.98 -4.77
CA GLU A 369 20.32 22.48 -3.99
C GLU A 369 19.78 21.40 -3.04
N THR A 370 19.71 20.15 -3.50
CA THR A 370 19.32 18.99 -2.68
C THR A 370 20.29 18.79 -1.52
N SER A 371 21.60 18.95 -1.74
CA SER A 371 22.62 18.80 -0.69
C SER A 371 22.48 19.86 0.41
N ALA A 372 21.96 21.05 0.09
CA ALA A 372 21.70 22.10 1.09
C ALA A 372 20.45 21.83 1.96
N HIS A 373 19.56 20.94 1.54
CA HIS A 373 18.30 20.60 2.23
C HIS A 373 18.21 19.11 2.63
N GLN A 374 19.35 18.40 2.60
CA GLN A 374 19.46 16.95 2.77
C GLN A 374 19.12 16.44 4.19
N ASP A 375 19.04 17.35 5.16
CA ASP A 375 18.73 17.01 6.55
C ASP A 375 17.23 16.71 6.77
N ILE A 376 16.37 17.08 5.82
CA ILE A 376 14.93 16.75 5.88
C ILE A 376 14.72 15.27 5.53
N PRO A 377 14.14 14.45 6.42
CA PRO A 377 13.91 13.03 6.17
C PRO A 377 12.97 12.82 4.99
N LEU A 378 13.25 11.81 4.16
CA LEU A 378 12.37 11.43 3.04
C LEU A 378 10.89 11.31 3.44
N GLN A 379 10.60 10.82 4.65
CA GLN A 379 9.24 10.71 5.15
C GLN A 379 8.52 12.08 5.20
N LYS A 380 9.20 13.14 5.65
CA LYS A 380 8.61 14.50 5.72
C LYS A 380 8.42 15.13 4.34
N VAL A 381 9.23 14.72 3.36
CA VAL A 381 9.01 15.06 1.95
C VAL A 381 7.79 14.30 1.40
N ALA A 382 7.67 12.99 1.67
CA ALA A 382 6.56 12.17 1.19
C ALA A 382 5.19 12.51 1.83
N GLU A 383 5.19 13.14 3.01
CA GLU A 383 3.98 13.68 3.67
C GLU A 383 3.44 14.96 2.98
N LEU A 384 4.10 15.52 1.95
CA LEU A 384 3.59 16.67 1.20
C LEU A 384 2.32 16.30 0.39
N PRO A 385 1.24 17.12 0.38
CA PRO A 385 -0.08 16.72 -0.13
C PRO A 385 -0.12 16.20 -1.58
N ASN A 386 0.74 16.73 -2.47
CA ASN A 386 0.83 16.33 -3.86
C ASN A 386 1.72 15.08 -4.09
N LEU A 387 2.41 14.60 -3.05
CA LEU A 387 3.32 13.45 -3.10
C LEU A 387 2.78 12.21 -2.37
N VAL A 388 1.72 12.33 -1.58
CA VAL A 388 1.07 11.24 -0.81
C VAL A 388 0.76 10.01 -1.68
N ARG A 389 0.48 10.20 -2.98
CA ARG A 389 0.17 9.13 -3.95
C ARG A 389 1.31 8.81 -4.92
N THR A 390 2.44 9.49 -4.81
CA THR A 390 3.56 9.38 -5.76
C THR A 390 4.65 8.48 -5.17
N PRO A 391 4.91 7.29 -5.74
CA PRO A 391 6.01 6.43 -5.29
C PRO A 391 7.36 7.00 -5.73
N LEU A 392 7.92 7.90 -4.92
CA LEU A 392 9.19 8.60 -5.15
C LEU A 392 10.40 7.66 -5.27
N THR A 393 10.32 6.45 -4.71
CA THR A 393 11.43 5.50 -4.56
C THR A 393 11.38 4.36 -5.58
N ARG A 394 11.11 4.66 -6.86
CA ARG A 394 11.13 3.68 -7.97
C ARG A 394 12.57 3.27 -8.33
N ALA A 395 13.40 4.26 -8.65
CA ALA A 395 14.81 4.08 -9.00
C ALA A 395 15.75 4.73 -7.98
N MET A 396 16.90 4.10 -7.75
CA MET A 396 17.97 4.57 -6.87
C MET A 396 19.30 4.64 -7.64
N PHE A 397 20.10 5.67 -7.38
CA PHE A 397 21.47 5.80 -7.85
C PHE A 397 22.43 5.96 -6.67
N VAL A 398 23.54 5.20 -6.67
CA VAL A 398 24.55 5.22 -5.62
C VAL A 398 25.95 5.26 -6.23
N LEU A 399 26.78 6.22 -5.80
CA LEU A 399 28.22 6.17 -5.98
C LEU A 399 28.88 6.04 -4.60
N GLN A 400 29.49 4.89 -4.33
CA GLN A 400 30.13 4.61 -3.04
C GLN A 400 31.49 5.31 -2.98
N ASN A 401 31.52 6.43 -2.26
CA ASN A 401 32.73 7.19 -1.93
C ASN A 401 33.08 7.09 -0.43
N ILE A 402 32.62 6.03 0.25
CA ILE A 402 32.96 5.78 1.66
C ILE A 402 34.42 5.31 1.71
N PRO A 403 35.26 5.83 2.62
CA PRO A 403 36.65 5.37 2.73
C PRO A 403 36.71 3.87 3.00
N ASN A 404 37.22 3.11 2.02
CA ASN A 404 37.47 1.68 2.18
C ASN A 404 38.76 1.49 2.97
N GLN A 405 38.67 1.69 4.29
CA GLN A 405 39.79 1.53 5.20
C GLN A 405 40.06 0.05 5.41
N SER A 406 41.23 -0.43 4.96
CA SER A 406 41.70 -1.79 5.19
C SER A 406 41.68 -2.11 6.68
N LEU A 407 40.98 -3.17 7.07
CA LEU A 407 41.05 -3.70 8.42
C LEU A 407 42.40 -4.39 8.60
N GLU A 408 43.30 -3.75 9.35
CA GLU A 408 44.56 -4.33 9.78
C GLU A 408 44.37 -4.94 11.18
N LEU A 409 44.65 -6.25 11.29
CA LEU A 409 44.69 -6.99 12.55
C LEU A 409 46.12 -7.53 12.71
N ASP A 410 46.72 -7.29 13.87
CA ASP A 410 48.13 -7.63 14.11
C ASP A 410 48.35 -9.16 13.94
N GLY A 411 49.30 -9.55 13.08
CA GLY A 411 49.56 -10.96 12.75
C GLY A 411 48.58 -11.64 11.79
N LEU A 412 47.58 -10.94 11.21
CA LEU A 412 46.56 -11.53 10.34
C LEU A 412 46.48 -10.85 8.96
N THR A 413 46.33 -11.66 7.91
CA THR A 413 45.84 -11.20 6.60
C THR A 413 44.32 -11.19 6.62
N VAL A 414 43.71 -10.06 6.27
CA VAL A 414 42.25 -9.88 6.27
C VAL A 414 41.75 -9.62 4.85
N SER A 415 40.69 -10.31 4.43
CA SER A 415 39.95 -9.99 3.20
C SER A 415 38.44 -10.06 3.39
N SER A 416 37.68 -9.29 2.62
CA SER A 416 36.21 -9.31 2.66
C SER A 416 35.65 -10.33 1.69
N LEU A 417 34.71 -11.15 2.14
CA LEU A 417 33.99 -12.11 1.32
C LEU A 417 32.60 -11.54 0.96
N TYR A 418 32.27 -11.52 -0.33
CA TYR A 418 30.94 -11.19 -0.80
C TYR A 418 30.01 -12.40 -0.64
N VAL A 419 28.87 -12.19 0.04
CA VAL A 419 27.77 -13.16 0.11
C VAL A 419 26.60 -12.56 -0.63
N ASP A 420 26.16 -13.23 -1.69
CA ASP A 420 25.06 -12.72 -2.50
C ASP A 420 23.74 -12.77 -1.71
N ARG A 421 22.96 -11.70 -1.79
CA ARG A 421 21.65 -11.59 -1.15
C ARG A 421 20.61 -11.29 -2.20
N GLU A 422 19.65 -12.21 -2.33
CA GLU A 422 18.52 -12.15 -3.26
C GLU A 422 17.45 -11.12 -2.83
N ILE A 423 17.89 -9.90 -2.50
CA ILE A 423 17.09 -8.84 -1.86
C ILE A 423 17.24 -7.53 -2.63
N ALA A 424 16.14 -6.88 -3.01
CA ALA A 424 16.08 -5.58 -3.68
C ALA A 424 15.06 -4.66 -2.98
N ASN A 425 15.57 -3.59 -2.34
CA ASN A 425 14.76 -2.63 -1.58
C ASN A 425 14.04 -1.60 -2.47
N PHE A 426 14.56 -1.36 -3.68
CA PHE A 426 13.98 -0.51 -4.72
C PHE A 426 13.60 -1.37 -5.92
N ASP A 427 12.79 -0.86 -6.85
CA ASP A 427 12.46 -1.64 -8.04
C ASP A 427 13.72 -1.83 -8.91
N LEU A 428 14.53 -0.77 -9.02
CA LEU A 428 15.83 -0.78 -9.68
C LEU A 428 16.81 0.14 -8.94
N SER A 429 18.05 -0.32 -8.71
CA SER A 429 19.09 0.43 -8.02
C SER A 429 20.45 0.23 -8.69
N LEU A 430 20.96 1.27 -9.34
CA LEU A 430 22.33 1.29 -9.87
C LEU A 430 23.30 1.72 -8.77
N SER A 431 24.23 0.84 -8.39
CA SER A 431 25.32 1.14 -7.46
C SER A 431 26.66 0.99 -8.16
N LEU A 432 27.52 2.00 -8.01
CA LEU A 432 28.90 2.02 -8.52
C LEU A 432 29.88 2.38 -7.40
N GLN A 433 31.12 1.91 -7.51
CA GLN A 433 32.24 2.24 -6.64
C GLN A 433 33.53 2.28 -7.46
N GLU A 434 34.51 3.07 -7.06
CA GLU A 434 35.85 2.98 -7.64
C GLU A 434 36.70 1.96 -6.89
N LYS A 435 37.25 0.98 -7.62
CA LYS A 435 38.21 0.00 -7.10
C LYS A 435 39.34 -0.16 -8.11
N GLU A 436 40.59 -0.05 -7.65
CA GLU A 436 41.79 -0.28 -8.48
C GLU A 436 41.80 0.56 -9.79
N GLY A 437 41.23 1.77 -9.76
CA GLY A 437 41.12 2.68 -10.91
C GLY A 437 40.01 2.34 -11.92
N LYS A 438 39.18 1.33 -11.65
CA LYS A 438 37.97 1.00 -12.42
C LYS A 438 36.71 1.40 -11.65
N LEU A 439 35.68 1.84 -12.35
CA LEU A 439 34.31 1.85 -11.82
C LEU A 439 33.74 0.42 -11.92
N THR A 440 33.36 -0.11 -10.77
CA THR A 440 32.76 -1.45 -10.61
C THR A 440 31.43 -1.32 -9.88
N GLY A 441 30.52 -2.27 -10.06
CA GLY A 441 29.20 -2.20 -9.46
C GLY A 441 28.19 -3.04 -10.21
N GLY A 442 26.97 -2.54 -10.34
CA GLY A 442 25.87 -3.26 -10.96
C GLY A 442 24.49 -2.68 -10.68
N ILE A 443 23.49 -3.27 -11.32
CA ILE A 443 22.07 -2.99 -11.09
C ILE A 443 21.50 -4.08 -10.19
N GLN A 444 21.00 -3.70 -9.01
CA GLN A 444 20.13 -4.53 -8.19
C GLN A 444 18.67 -4.25 -8.56
N TYR A 445 17.86 -5.30 -8.78
CA TYR A 445 16.50 -5.17 -9.31
C TYR A 445 15.55 -6.21 -8.73
N LYS A 446 14.25 -5.94 -8.75
CA LYS A 446 13.21 -6.91 -8.32
C LYS A 446 12.87 -7.91 -9.42
N ILE A 447 13.02 -9.20 -9.12
CA ILE A 447 12.71 -10.28 -10.08
C ILE A 447 11.20 -10.49 -10.30
N ASP A 448 10.35 -9.91 -9.45
CA ASP A 448 8.90 -9.88 -9.65
C ASP A 448 8.46 -8.76 -10.64
N LEU A 449 9.41 -7.97 -11.16
CA LEU A 449 9.17 -6.87 -12.11
C LEU A 449 9.96 -7.00 -13.41
N PHE A 450 11.18 -7.54 -13.37
CA PHE A 450 12.10 -7.59 -14.51
C PHE A 450 12.64 -8.99 -14.80
N GLU A 451 12.85 -9.28 -16.09
CA GLU A 451 13.64 -10.41 -16.56
C GLU A 451 15.14 -10.10 -16.49
N ALA A 452 15.95 -11.13 -16.20
CA ALA A 452 17.39 -10.97 -16.08
C ALA A 452 18.05 -10.50 -17.39
N SER A 453 17.51 -10.92 -18.54
CA SER A 453 17.90 -10.44 -19.87
C SER A 453 17.64 -8.94 -20.04
N SER A 454 16.47 -8.44 -19.65
CA SER A 454 16.11 -7.03 -19.79
C SER A 454 17.03 -6.11 -18.97
N ILE A 455 17.51 -6.57 -17.81
CA ILE A 455 18.49 -5.83 -17.01
C ILE A 455 19.92 -5.99 -17.54
N ALA A 456 20.30 -7.15 -18.10
CA ALA A 456 21.58 -7.31 -18.79
C ALA A 456 21.68 -6.35 -19.99
N GLU A 457 20.63 -6.28 -20.83
CA GLU A 457 20.54 -5.32 -21.93
C GLU A 457 20.64 -3.87 -21.43
N MET A 458 19.97 -3.51 -20.33
CA MET A 458 20.07 -2.16 -19.74
C MET A 458 21.48 -1.82 -19.24
N VAL A 459 22.27 -2.81 -18.79
CA VAL A 459 23.67 -2.61 -18.39
C VAL A 459 24.58 -2.40 -19.61
N GLU A 460 24.38 -3.17 -20.69
CA GLU A 460 25.08 -2.99 -21.98
C GLU A 460 24.74 -1.61 -22.61
N ASP A 461 23.47 -1.22 -22.56
CA ASP A 461 23.00 0.10 -23.03
C ASP A 461 23.64 1.24 -22.20
N PHE A 462 23.80 1.07 -20.89
CA PHE A 462 24.48 2.04 -20.04
C PHE A 462 25.98 2.15 -20.35
N GLN A 463 26.68 1.03 -20.59
CA GLN A 463 28.08 1.06 -21.04
C GLN A 463 28.21 1.80 -22.38
N THR A 464 27.38 1.43 -23.35
CA THR A 464 27.34 2.04 -24.70
C THR A 464 27.04 3.54 -24.64
N LEU A 465 26.14 3.96 -23.74
CA LEU A 465 25.85 5.36 -23.48
C LEU A 465 27.07 6.10 -22.92
N LEU A 466 27.74 5.56 -21.90
CA LEU A 466 28.91 6.20 -21.29
C LEU A 466 30.07 6.36 -22.30
N GLU A 467 30.31 5.37 -23.15
CA GLU A 467 31.30 5.46 -24.24
C GLU A 467 30.91 6.52 -25.27
N SER A 468 29.65 6.56 -25.68
CA SER A 468 29.12 7.57 -26.61
C SER A 468 29.25 8.99 -26.08
N LEU A 469 28.95 9.20 -24.79
CA LEU A 469 29.05 10.50 -24.11
C LEU A 469 30.50 10.99 -23.99
N VAL A 470 31.46 10.08 -23.83
CA VAL A 470 32.90 10.41 -23.84
C VAL A 470 33.38 10.74 -25.25
N ALA A 471 32.80 10.12 -26.29
CA ALA A 471 33.18 10.34 -27.68
C ALA A 471 32.57 11.62 -28.28
N ASN A 472 31.30 11.94 -27.98
CA ASN A 472 30.60 13.11 -28.49
C ASN A 472 29.63 13.72 -27.46
N LEU A 473 30.08 14.78 -26.78
CA LEU A 473 29.31 15.46 -25.74
C LEU A 473 28.12 16.29 -26.26
N GLU A 474 28.26 16.94 -27.42
CA GLU A 474 27.31 17.96 -27.88
C GLU A 474 26.03 17.39 -28.51
N GLN A 475 25.90 16.06 -28.55
CA GLN A 475 24.73 15.38 -29.10
C GLN A 475 23.51 15.54 -28.17
N ARG A 476 22.33 15.75 -28.78
CA ARG A 476 21.05 15.74 -28.06
C ARG A 476 20.70 14.34 -27.60
N ILE A 477 20.06 14.23 -26.44
CA ILE A 477 19.66 12.91 -25.90
C ILE A 477 18.62 12.20 -26.79
N SER A 478 17.85 12.95 -27.58
CA SER A 478 16.91 12.44 -28.59
C SER A 478 17.59 11.81 -29.81
N ASP A 479 18.81 12.24 -30.12
CA ASP A 479 19.48 11.95 -31.39
C ASP A 479 20.54 10.85 -31.22
N LEU A 480 20.66 10.28 -30.02
CA LEU A 480 21.58 9.18 -29.71
C LEU A 480 21.16 7.92 -30.50
N PRO A 481 22.07 7.26 -31.26
CA PRO A 481 21.75 6.04 -32.01
C PRO A 481 21.17 4.93 -31.15
N LEU A 482 21.60 4.89 -29.88
CA LEU A 482 21.11 3.97 -28.86
C LEU A 482 19.58 4.06 -28.65
N LEU A 483 18.97 5.25 -28.78
CA LEU A 483 17.50 5.40 -28.69
C LEU A 483 16.80 4.59 -29.77
N THR A 484 17.31 4.65 -31.00
CA THR A 484 16.74 3.93 -32.15
C THR A 484 16.81 2.42 -31.94
N GLU A 485 17.92 1.91 -31.39
CA GLU A 485 18.09 0.48 -31.14
C GLU A 485 17.27 -0.02 -29.93
N ILE A 486 17.14 0.80 -28.87
CA ILE A 486 16.21 0.51 -27.76
C ILE A 486 14.77 0.43 -28.28
N LYS A 487 14.30 1.42 -29.05
CA LYS A 487 12.95 1.42 -29.63
C LYS A 487 12.71 0.21 -30.53
N ARG A 488 13.67 -0.13 -31.40
CA ARG A 488 13.62 -1.31 -32.27
C ARG A 488 13.46 -2.61 -31.48
N ARG A 489 14.23 -2.79 -30.40
CA ARG A 489 14.13 -3.95 -29.51
C ARG A 489 12.78 -3.99 -28.78
N GLN A 490 12.32 -2.85 -28.26
CA GLN A 490 11.01 -2.74 -27.59
C GLN A 490 9.84 -3.09 -28.54
N GLU A 491 9.86 -2.64 -29.79
CA GLU A 491 8.85 -3.00 -30.80
C GLU A 491 8.82 -4.52 -31.07
N LEU A 492 10.00 -5.14 -31.26
CA LEU A 492 10.13 -6.60 -31.41
C LEU A 492 9.57 -7.39 -30.22
N ASN A 493 9.83 -6.91 -29.00
CA ASN A 493 9.36 -7.56 -27.77
C ASN A 493 7.84 -7.36 -27.55
N ARG A 494 7.29 -6.19 -27.91
CA ARG A 494 5.85 -5.88 -27.78
C ARG A 494 4.96 -6.84 -28.58
N ASP A 495 5.44 -7.32 -29.74
CA ASP A 495 4.73 -8.34 -30.53
C ASP A 495 4.80 -9.76 -29.93
N ARG A 496 5.78 -10.05 -29.06
CA ARG A 496 5.82 -11.29 -28.26
C ARG A 496 4.81 -11.24 -27.11
N THR A 497 4.76 -10.15 -26.35
CA THR A 497 3.89 -9.99 -25.16
C THR A 497 2.39 -9.94 -25.51
N ARG A 498 2.05 -9.59 -26.76
CA ARG A 498 0.67 -9.53 -27.27
C ARG A 498 -0.07 -10.88 -27.28
N ARG A 499 0.63 -12.00 -27.03
CA ARG A 499 0.06 -13.35 -26.98
C ARG A 499 -0.30 -13.88 -25.59
N SER A 500 -0.05 -13.13 -24.50
CA SER A 500 -0.11 -13.69 -23.13
C SER A 500 -0.81 -12.86 -22.04
N LEU A 501 -1.45 -11.71 -22.36
CA LEU A 501 -2.12 -10.88 -21.35
C LEU A 501 -3.62 -10.61 -21.66
N PRO A 502 -4.55 -10.89 -20.72
CA PRO A 502 -5.90 -10.30 -20.75
C PRO A 502 -5.84 -8.81 -20.34
N PRO A 503 -6.83 -7.98 -20.74
CA PRO A 503 -6.89 -6.59 -20.31
C PRO A 503 -7.10 -6.49 -18.79
N ALA A 504 -6.58 -5.43 -18.18
CA ALA A 504 -6.82 -5.11 -16.78
C ALA A 504 -8.34 -4.93 -16.52
N PRO A 505 -8.87 -5.44 -15.40
CA PRO A 505 -10.29 -5.29 -15.10
C PRO A 505 -10.65 -3.83 -14.79
N GLU A 506 -11.76 -3.34 -15.35
CA GLU A 506 -12.34 -2.05 -14.95
C GLU A 506 -12.64 -2.07 -13.45
N LYS A 507 -12.05 -1.12 -12.70
CA LYS A 507 -12.28 -0.98 -11.26
C LYS A 507 -13.74 -0.65 -10.99
N THR A 508 -14.52 -1.68 -10.66
CA THR A 508 -15.93 -1.54 -10.30
C THR A 508 -16.02 -1.15 -8.83
N PHE A 509 -16.51 0.04 -8.52
CA PHE A 509 -16.76 0.47 -7.14
C PHE A 509 -17.75 -0.48 -6.45
N ILE A 510 -17.38 -0.97 -5.26
CA ILE A 510 -18.24 -1.83 -4.42
C ILE A 510 -18.36 -1.16 -3.05
N ALA A 511 -19.58 -0.74 -2.69
CA ALA A 511 -19.88 -0.22 -1.35
C ALA A 511 -19.65 -1.28 -0.26
N PRO A 512 -19.43 -0.90 1.02
CA PRO A 512 -19.42 -1.83 2.15
C PRO A 512 -20.66 -2.73 2.19
N ARG A 513 -20.50 -3.96 2.67
CA ARG A 513 -21.54 -5.00 2.56
C ARG A 513 -22.07 -5.51 3.89
N ASP A 514 -21.34 -5.33 4.98
CA ASP A 514 -21.80 -5.52 6.36
C ASP A 514 -21.29 -4.41 7.29
N GLU A 515 -21.75 -4.41 8.55
CA GLU A 515 -21.40 -3.39 9.54
C GLU A 515 -19.89 -3.22 9.74
N LEU A 516 -19.14 -4.33 9.80
CA LEU A 516 -17.69 -4.30 9.96
C LEU A 516 -17.02 -3.58 8.79
N GLU A 517 -17.46 -3.85 7.56
CA GLU A 517 -16.98 -3.13 6.38
C GLU A 517 -17.37 -1.65 6.42
N ILE A 518 -18.58 -1.26 6.86
CA ILE A 518 -18.92 0.18 7.04
C ILE A 518 -17.96 0.84 8.02
N GLN A 519 -17.78 0.22 9.19
CA GLN A 519 -17.02 0.82 10.26
C GLN A 519 -15.53 0.91 9.90
N LEU A 520 -14.99 -0.07 9.16
CA LEU A 520 -13.66 0.01 8.58
C LEU A 520 -13.60 1.09 7.49
N THR A 521 -14.55 1.15 6.54
CA THR A 521 -14.65 2.25 5.55
C THR A 521 -14.62 3.61 6.25
N GLN A 522 -15.43 3.85 7.28
CA GLN A 522 -15.44 5.13 8.02
C GLN A 522 -14.09 5.48 8.66
N ILE A 523 -13.38 4.49 9.23
CA ILE A 523 -12.03 4.74 9.79
C ILE A 523 -11.04 5.03 8.64
N TRP A 524 -11.12 4.31 7.53
CA TRP A 524 -10.28 4.53 6.34
C TRP A 524 -10.52 5.91 5.73
N GLU A 525 -11.78 6.29 5.49
CA GLU A 525 -12.16 7.59 4.91
C GLU A 525 -11.69 8.75 5.80
N LYS A 526 -11.82 8.60 7.13
CA LYS A 526 -11.34 9.59 8.11
C LYS A 526 -9.81 9.68 8.19
N VAL A 527 -9.10 8.55 8.06
CA VAL A 527 -7.63 8.50 8.10
C VAL A 527 -7.01 9.00 6.79
N LEU A 528 -7.59 8.63 5.65
CA LEU A 528 -7.08 8.95 4.33
C LEU A 528 -7.59 10.31 3.80
N GLY A 529 -8.66 10.87 4.37
CA GLY A 529 -9.29 12.11 3.90
C GLY A 529 -10.01 11.96 2.55
N ILE A 530 -10.46 10.75 2.21
CA ILE A 530 -11.04 10.39 0.90
C ILE A 530 -12.42 9.80 1.13
N HIS A 531 -13.41 10.19 0.33
CA HIS A 531 -14.73 9.55 0.25
C HIS A 531 -15.28 9.70 -1.18
N PRO A 532 -15.96 8.68 -1.75
CA PRO A 532 -16.26 7.39 -1.13
C PRO A 532 -15.11 6.38 -1.32
N ILE A 533 -14.89 5.51 -0.33
CA ILE A 533 -13.99 4.35 -0.46
C ILE A 533 -14.81 3.06 -0.64
N GLY A 534 -14.53 2.32 -1.70
CA GLY A 534 -15.09 1.00 -1.97
C GLY A 534 -14.31 -0.10 -1.26
N VAL A 535 -14.96 -1.22 -0.92
CA VAL A 535 -14.34 -2.28 -0.11
C VAL A 535 -13.25 -3.09 -0.81
N ARG A 536 -13.09 -2.91 -2.12
CA ARG A 536 -12.00 -3.47 -2.93
C ARG A 536 -10.92 -2.45 -3.27
N ASP A 537 -11.10 -1.20 -2.86
CA ASP A 537 -10.06 -0.20 -3.06
C ASP A 537 -8.91 -0.50 -2.11
N ASN A 538 -7.70 -0.51 -2.67
CA ASN A 538 -6.49 -0.85 -1.94
C ASN A 538 -6.02 0.38 -1.14
N PHE A 539 -5.80 0.21 0.17
CA PHE A 539 -5.37 1.27 1.09
C PHE A 539 -4.18 2.07 0.53
N PHE A 540 -3.19 1.38 -0.02
CA PHE A 540 -1.97 1.98 -0.53
C PHE A 540 -2.18 2.67 -1.88
N GLU A 541 -3.05 2.13 -2.74
CA GLU A 541 -3.43 2.77 -4.01
C GLU A 541 -4.24 4.06 -3.81
N LEU A 542 -4.96 4.17 -2.69
CA LEU A 542 -5.68 5.39 -2.31
C LEU A 542 -4.74 6.51 -1.80
N GLY A 543 -3.45 6.21 -1.56
CA GLY A 543 -2.49 7.11 -0.92
C GLY A 543 -2.27 6.84 0.58
N GLY A 544 -2.78 5.72 1.08
CA GLY A 544 -2.45 5.26 2.42
C GLY A 544 -0.98 4.91 2.53
N HIS A 545 -0.31 5.47 3.54
CA HIS A 545 1.09 5.17 3.86
C HIS A 545 1.22 4.68 5.30
N SER A 546 2.42 4.23 5.67
CA SER A 546 2.68 3.49 6.91
C SER A 546 2.25 4.22 8.19
N LEU A 547 2.37 5.55 8.25
CA LEU A 547 1.91 6.35 9.39
C LEU A 547 0.38 6.39 9.46
N LEU A 548 -0.30 6.53 8.32
CA LEU A 548 -1.76 6.42 8.24
C LEU A 548 -2.20 4.99 8.59
N ALA A 549 -1.44 3.96 8.24
CA ALA A 549 -1.70 2.58 8.69
C ALA A 549 -1.58 2.45 10.23
N VAL A 550 -0.58 3.05 10.87
CA VAL A 550 -0.50 3.08 12.36
C VAL A 550 -1.69 3.85 12.96
N GLN A 551 -2.09 4.99 12.39
CA GLN A 551 -3.26 5.75 12.85
C GLN A 551 -4.58 4.99 12.63
N LEU A 552 -4.67 4.23 11.52
CA LEU A 552 -5.76 3.32 11.21
C LEU A 552 -5.85 2.23 12.28
N PHE A 553 -4.75 1.51 12.56
CA PHE A 553 -4.73 0.46 13.55
C PHE A 553 -4.90 0.97 14.97
N GLY A 554 -4.38 2.15 15.33
CA GLY A 554 -4.68 2.78 16.62
C GLY A 554 -6.17 3.13 16.78
N GLN A 555 -6.87 3.49 15.70
CA GLN A 555 -8.32 3.68 15.72
C GLN A 555 -9.10 2.36 15.73
N ILE A 556 -8.62 1.31 15.05
CA ILE A 556 -9.16 -0.05 15.11
C ILE A 556 -8.99 -0.63 16.52
N GLU A 557 -7.80 -0.56 17.12
CA GLU A 557 -7.51 -1.00 18.48
C GLU A 557 -8.36 -0.24 19.50
N LYS A 558 -8.43 1.10 19.41
CA LYS A 558 -9.28 1.91 20.29
C LYS A 558 -10.77 1.58 20.19
N LYS A 559 -11.26 1.16 19.01
CA LYS A 559 -12.68 0.86 18.77
C LYS A 559 -13.08 -0.58 19.05
N TYR A 560 -12.18 -1.54 18.80
CA TYR A 560 -12.47 -2.97 18.87
C TYR A 560 -11.68 -3.71 19.96
N HIS A 561 -10.82 -3.02 20.71
CA HIS A 561 -9.94 -3.56 21.76
C HIS A 561 -9.07 -4.74 21.29
N ARG A 562 -8.66 -4.70 20.01
CA ARG A 562 -7.80 -5.70 19.37
C ARG A 562 -6.53 -5.04 18.87
N ASN A 563 -5.40 -5.46 19.43
CA ASN A 563 -4.09 -5.16 18.89
C ASN A 563 -3.85 -6.06 17.67
N LEU A 564 -4.03 -5.50 16.47
CA LEU A 564 -3.66 -6.15 15.21
C LEU A 564 -2.31 -5.60 14.75
N PRO A 565 -1.35 -6.45 14.34
CA PRO A 565 -0.13 -5.99 13.70
C PRO A 565 -0.43 -5.12 12.48
N VAL A 566 0.32 -4.03 12.28
CA VAL A 566 0.11 -3.13 11.14
C VAL A 566 0.26 -3.86 9.80
N ALA A 567 1.08 -4.90 9.78
CA ALA A 567 1.24 -5.87 8.71
C ALA A 567 -0.04 -6.56 8.23
N THR A 568 -1.07 -6.67 9.07
CA THR A 568 -2.37 -7.21 8.67
C THR A 568 -2.96 -6.45 7.47
N LEU A 569 -2.69 -5.15 7.35
CA LEU A 569 -3.12 -4.34 6.20
C LEU A 569 -2.29 -4.59 4.92
N PHE A 570 -1.11 -5.19 5.00
CA PHE A 570 -0.35 -5.59 3.80
C PHE A 570 -0.81 -6.94 3.27
N GLN A 571 -1.21 -7.83 4.17
CA GLN A 571 -1.82 -9.13 3.83
C GLN A 571 -3.29 -8.97 3.38
N ALA A 572 -3.98 -7.98 3.94
CA ALA A 572 -5.36 -7.61 3.65
C ALA A 572 -5.49 -6.11 3.28
N PRO A 573 -4.97 -5.69 2.11
CA PRO A 573 -4.90 -4.28 1.70
C PRO A 573 -6.24 -3.66 1.30
N THR A 574 -7.35 -4.36 1.44
CA THR A 574 -8.70 -3.87 1.15
C THR A 574 -9.61 -4.08 2.35
N ILE A 575 -10.65 -3.25 2.50
CA ILE A 575 -11.63 -3.39 3.59
C ILE A 575 -12.32 -4.75 3.56
N GLU A 576 -12.60 -5.31 2.37
CA GLU A 576 -13.12 -6.68 2.19
C GLU A 576 -12.21 -7.72 2.87
N GLN A 577 -10.90 -7.65 2.65
CA GLN A 577 -9.95 -8.60 3.19
C GLN A 577 -9.72 -8.38 4.69
N LEU A 578 -9.62 -7.13 5.14
CA LEU A 578 -9.36 -6.80 6.55
C LEU A 578 -10.56 -7.20 7.43
N ALA A 579 -11.77 -7.00 6.91
CA ALA A 579 -12.99 -7.49 7.55
C ALA A 579 -13.01 -9.02 7.64
N ASN A 580 -12.55 -9.76 6.61
CA ASN A 580 -12.46 -11.22 6.69
C ASN A 580 -11.54 -11.70 7.83
N LEU A 581 -10.33 -11.14 7.96
CA LEU A 581 -9.40 -11.52 9.04
C LEU A 581 -9.95 -11.20 10.44
N LEU A 582 -10.66 -10.07 10.59
CA LEU A 582 -11.36 -9.70 11.82
C LEU A 582 -12.54 -10.63 12.15
N ARG A 583 -13.26 -11.15 11.13
CA ARG A 583 -14.32 -12.16 11.30
C ARG A 583 -13.75 -13.53 11.70
N GLU A 584 -12.65 -13.97 11.06
CA GLU A 584 -12.01 -15.27 11.31
C GLU A 584 -11.43 -15.40 12.72
N SER A 585 -10.94 -14.31 13.29
CA SER A 585 -10.41 -14.23 14.65
C SER A 585 -11.50 -14.08 15.74
N GLY A 586 -12.69 -14.66 15.54
CA GLY A 586 -13.70 -14.86 16.58
C GLY A 586 -14.38 -13.58 17.09
N TRP A 587 -15.02 -12.80 16.22
CA TRP A 587 -15.91 -11.72 16.67
C TRP A 587 -17.22 -12.28 17.26
N SER A 588 -17.51 -11.91 18.52
CA SER A 588 -18.74 -12.29 19.24
C SER A 588 -19.58 -11.06 19.67
N GLY A 589 -19.59 -10.00 18.87
CA GLY A 589 -20.56 -8.92 19.03
C GLY A 589 -21.96 -9.39 18.64
N SER A 590 -22.99 -8.84 19.27
CA SER A 590 -24.38 -9.13 18.94
C SER A 590 -24.75 -8.47 17.61
N TRP A 591 -24.73 -9.24 16.52
CA TRP A 591 -25.21 -8.82 15.22
C TRP A 591 -26.74 -8.75 15.20
N SER A 592 -27.29 -7.59 14.83
CA SER A 592 -28.71 -7.34 14.60
C SER A 592 -29.06 -7.44 13.11
N SER A 593 -30.32 -7.77 12.79
CA SER A 593 -30.86 -7.75 11.43
C SER A 593 -31.18 -6.33 10.92
N LEU A 594 -31.09 -5.34 11.81
CA LEU A 594 -31.31 -3.92 11.55
C LEU A 594 -29.96 -3.20 11.37
N VAL A 595 -29.55 -3.03 10.11
CA VAL A 595 -28.31 -2.35 9.77
C VAL A 595 -28.51 -0.84 9.81
N ALA A 596 -27.82 -0.17 10.74
CA ALA A 596 -27.77 1.28 10.86
C ALA A 596 -26.96 1.93 9.72
N VAL A 597 -27.58 2.06 8.53
CA VAL A 597 -26.93 2.62 7.33
C VAL A 597 -26.62 4.11 7.52
N GLN A 598 -27.55 4.86 8.11
CA GLN A 598 -27.40 6.25 8.50
C GLN A 598 -28.29 6.53 9.73
N PRO A 599 -27.86 6.22 10.97
CA PRO A 599 -28.73 6.29 12.15
C PRO A 599 -28.98 7.72 12.66
N GLY A 600 -28.22 8.72 12.19
CA GLY A 600 -28.38 10.12 12.60
C GLY A 600 -29.43 10.87 11.79
N GLY A 601 -30.01 11.89 12.41
CA GLY A 601 -30.98 12.81 11.82
C GLY A 601 -32.08 13.22 12.81
N SER A 602 -32.83 14.27 12.50
CA SER A 602 -33.96 14.75 13.32
C SER A 602 -35.32 14.27 12.82
N LYS A 603 -35.40 13.76 11.57
CA LYS A 603 -36.64 13.24 10.98
C LYS A 603 -36.97 11.81 11.49
N PRO A 604 -38.23 11.36 11.41
CA PRO A 604 -38.59 9.97 11.69
C PRO A 604 -37.79 8.96 10.85
N PRO A 605 -37.32 7.82 11.40
CA PRO A 605 -36.52 6.85 10.66
C PRO A 605 -37.27 6.19 9.50
N PHE A 606 -36.55 5.96 8.39
CA PHE A 606 -37.02 5.14 7.27
C PHE A 606 -36.39 3.75 7.32
N PHE A 607 -37.23 2.71 7.41
CA PHE A 607 -36.83 1.31 7.48
C PHE A 607 -37.02 0.63 6.12
N CYS A 608 -35.93 0.20 5.48
CA CYS A 608 -35.97 -0.32 4.12
C CYS A 608 -35.43 -1.75 3.99
N VAL A 609 -36.26 -2.68 3.52
CA VAL A 609 -35.87 -4.09 3.33
C VAL A 609 -35.09 -4.28 2.03
N ALA A 610 -33.95 -4.97 2.10
CA ALA A 610 -33.09 -5.24 0.96
C ALA A 610 -33.65 -6.31 0.00
N ALA A 611 -33.20 -6.27 -1.27
CA ALA A 611 -33.58 -7.25 -2.28
C ALA A 611 -32.99 -8.66 -2.04
N ALA A 612 -33.55 -9.67 -2.71
CA ALA A 612 -33.21 -11.08 -2.46
C ALA A 612 -31.72 -11.45 -2.68
N GLY A 613 -30.97 -10.65 -3.47
CA GLY A 613 -29.54 -10.82 -3.72
C GLY A 613 -28.70 -9.57 -3.39
N CYS A 614 -29.21 -8.68 -2.54
CA CYS A 614 -28.49 -7.48 -2.08
C CYS A 614 -28.45 -7.43 -0.56
N THR A 615 -27.42 -6.80 0.00
CA THR A 615 -27.39 -6.43 1.42
C THR A 615 -28.08 -5.08 1.64
N ALA A 616 -28.38 -4.77 2.91
CA ALA A 616 -28.90 -3.48 3.38
C ALA A 616 -28.07 -2.29 2.85
N LEU A 617 -26.76 -2.47 2.71
CA LEU A 617 -25.84 -1.43 2.24
C LEU A 617 -25.85 -1.22 0.73
N GLY A 618 -26.48 -2.10 -0.03
CA GLY A 618 -26.91 -1.83 -1.40
C GLY A 618 -27.92 -0.67 -1.51
N LEU A 619 -28.40 -0.14 -0.37
CA LEU A 619 -29.27 1.04 -0.26
C LEU A 619 -28.53 2.29 0.26
N SER A 620 -27.24 2.19 0.60
CA SER A 620 -26.46 3.31 1.17
C SER A 620 -26.42 4.56 0.28
N THR A 621 -26.37 4.38 -1.04
CA THR A 621 -26.45 5.49 -2.00
C THR A 621 -27.82 6.19 -1.98
N LEU A 622 -28.92 5.47 -1.75
CA LEU A 622 -30.24 6.06 -1.56
C LEU A 622 -30.31 6.83 -0.25
N ALA A 623 -29.81 6.26 0.85
CA ALA A 623 -29.75 6.94 2.15
C ALA A 623 -28.98 8.27 2.07
N ARG A 624 -27.79 8.27 1.45
CA ARG A 624 -26.97 9.48 1.25
C ARG A 624 -27.72 10.57 0.48
N HIS A 625 -28.48 10.20 -0.57
CA HIS A 625 -29.26 11.16 -1.36
C HIS A 625 -30.54 11.66 -0.66
N LEU A 626 -31.09 10.92 0.30
CA LEU A 626 -32.19 11.44 1.14
C LEU A 626 -31.71 12.60 2.02
N GLY A 627 -30.44 12.57 2.44
CA GLY A 627 -29.73 13.62 3.18
C GLY A 627 -29.41 13.20 4.62
N PRO A 628 -28.40 13.80 5.28
CA PRO A 628 -27.89 13.36 6.59
C PRO A 628 -28.86 13.58 7.77
N ASP A 629 -29.95 14.31 7.55
CA ASP A 629 -31.00 14.59 8.55
C ASP A 629 -32.15 13.55 8.53
N GLN A 630 -32.11 12.60 7.59
CA GLN A 630 -33.09 11.52 7.47
C GLN A 630 -32.48 10.20 7.96
N PRO A 631 -32.84 9.70 9.17
CA PRO A 631 -32.33 8.42 9.63
C PRO A 631 -32.81 7.30 8.69
N PHE A 632 -31.90 6.37 8.38
CA PHE A 632 -32.11 5.27 7.45
C PHE A 632 -31.55 3.97 8.03
N TYR A 633 -32.41 2.97 8.15
CA TYR A 633 -32.06 1.63 8.59
C TYR A 633 -32.41 0.62 7.51
N GLY A 634 -31.48 -0.29 7.20
CA GLY A 634 -31.67 -1.35 6.22
C GLY A 634 -31.92 -2.68 6.92
N LEU A 635 -32.87 -3.47 6.43
CA LEU A 635 -33.24 -4.76 7.03
C LEU A 635 -32.75 -5.94 6.17
N GLU A 636 -32.03 -6.88 6.80
CA GLU A 636 -31.51 -8.07 6.14
C GLU A 636 -31.43 -9.34 7.01
N GLU A 637 -31.31 -10.49 6.33
CA GLU A 637 -31.23 -11.83 6.92
C GLU A 637 -29.79 -12.19 7.29
N ARG A 638 -29.62 -12.89 8.41
CA ARG A 638 -28.31 -13.29 8.96
C ARG A 638 -27.48 -14.10 7.95
N MET A 639 -26.17 -13.82 7.94
CA MET A 639 -25.17 -14.47 7.07
C MET A 639 -24.08 -15.23 7.86
N ASP A 640 -24.30 -15.54 9.15
CA ASP A 640 -23.31 -16.23 10.00
C ASP A 640 -23.26 -17.76 9.80
N GLY A 641 -24.35 -18.36 9.30
CA GLY A 641 -24.48 -19.80 9.09
C GLY A 641 -24.77 -20.61 10.36
N LYS A 642 -25.13 -19.96 11.47
CA LYS A 642 -25.50 -20.61 12.74
C LYS A 642 -27.00 -20.88 12.84
N GLU A 643 -27.82 -19.99 12.29
CA GLU A 643 -29.27 -20.15 12.21
C GLU A 643 -29.71 -20.52 10.79
N SER A 644 -30.82 -21.27 10.68
CA SER A 644 -31.45 -21.51 9.38
C SER A 644 -32.26 -20.27 8.98
N PRO A 645 -32.08 -19.73 7.76
CA PRO A 645 -32.81 -18.55 7.31
C PRO A 645 -34.32 -18.82 7.27
N LYS A 646 -35.13 -17.82 7.63
CA LYS A 646 -36.59 -17.98 7.70
C LYS A 646 -37.13 -18.29 6.30
N LEU A 647 -38.09 -19.22 6.22
CA LEU A 647 -38.53 -19.80 4.95
C LEU A 647 -39.82 -19.17 4.40
N ARG A 648 -40.43 -18.24 5.15
CA ARG A 648 -41.68 -17.56 4.81
C ARG A 648 -41.55 -16.04 4.94
N VAL A 649 -42.32 -15.29 4.15
CA VAL A 649 -42.29 -13.82 4.15
C VAL A 649 -42.92 -13.27 5.43
N GLU A 650 -43.93 -13.97 5.94
CA GLU A 650 -44.66 -13.70 7.17
C GLU A 650 -43.76 -13.83 8.42
N GLU A 651 -42.88 -14.83 8.44
CA GLU A 651 -41.86 -15.05 9.49
C GLU A 651 -40.76 -13.98 9.44
N LEU A 652 -40.32 -13.59 8.24
CA LEU A 652 -39.35 -12.51 8.03
C LEU A 652 -39.90 -11.16 8.50
N ALA A 653 -41.17 -10.88 8.20
CA ALA A 653 -41.83 -9.64 8.59
C ALA A 653 -41.99 -9.55 10.12
N ALA A 654 -42.42 -10.63 10.79
CA ALA A 654 -42.52 -10.65 12.25
C ALA A 654 -41.17 -10.39 12.92
N HIS A 655 -40.11 -11.08 12.48
CA HIS A 655 -38.73 -10.87 12.97
C HIS A 655 -38.26 -9.41 12.77
N TYR A 656 -38.50 -8.84 11.58
CA TYR A 656 -38.13 -7.45 11.33
C TYR A 656 -38.99 -6.43 12.10
N ILE A 657 -40.23 -6.75 12.49
CA ILE A 657 -41.03 -5.89 13.39
C ILE A 657 -40.39 -5.83 14.78
N GLU A 658 -39.95 -6.98 15.33
CA GLU A 658 -39.24 -7.02 16.61
C GLU A 658 -37.98 -6.13 16.56
N GLU A 659 -37.18 -6.26 15.50
CA GLU A 659 -35.98 -5.44 15.29
C GLU A 659 -36.30 -3.94 15.10
N ILE A 660 -37.30 -3.58 14.28
CA ILE A 660 -37.75 -2.17 14.10
C ILE A 660 -38.16 -1.57 15.46
N CYS A 661 -38.89 -2.32 16.28
CA CYS A 661 -39.36 -1.87 17.59
C CYS A 661 -38.22 -1.60 18.60
N THR A 662 -37.00 -2.10 18.37
CA THR A 662 -35.83 -1.75 19.20
C THR A 662 -35.37 -0.31 18.99
N VAL A 663 -35.60 0.27 17.81
CA VAL A 663 -35.24 1.66 17.46
C VAL A 663 -36.44 2.60 17.50
N GLN A 664 -37.62 2.12 17.09
CA GLN A 664 -38.87 2.88 17.13
C GLN A 664 -40.00 2.01 17.72
N PRO A 665 -40.21 2.03 19.06
CA PRO A 665 -41.26 1.26 19.71
C PRO A 665 -42.69 1.63 19.27
N ASP A 666 -42.91 2.89 18.83
CA ASP A 666 -44.20 3.43 18.46
C ASP A 666 -44.17 4.17 17.11
N GLY A 667 -45.23 4.00 16.32
CA GLY A 667 -45.40 4.65 15.03
C GLY A 667 -45.71 6.16 15.14
N PRO A 668 -45.90 6.86 14.00
CA PRO A 668 -46.05 6.30 12.67
C PRO A 668 -44.75 5.75 12.07
N TYR A 669 -44.84 4.58 11.44
CA TYR A 669 -43.71 3.95 10.74
C TYR A 669 -43.59 4.40 9.29
N TYR A 670 -42.35 4.55 8.82
CA TYR A 670 -42.01 4.83 7.42
C TYR A 670 -41.23 3.66 6.87
N LEU A 671 -41.88 2.87 6.00
CA LEU A 671 -41.41 1.58 5.53
C LEU A 671 -41.11 1.61 4.04
N GLY A 672 -40.12 0.83 3.61
CA GLY A 672 -39.88 0.58 2.19
C GLY A 672 -39.22 -0.76 1.91
N GLY A 673 -39.14 -1.12 0.64
CA GLY A 673 -38.44 -2.34 0.23
C GLY A 673 -38.17 -2.42 -1.26
N HIS A 674 -36.98 -2.91 -1.64
CA HIS A 674 -36.58 -3.11 -3.04
C HIS A 674 -36.79 -4.55 -3.48
N SER A 675 -37.44 -4.74 -4.63
CA SER A 675 -37.65 -6.07 -5.23
C SER A 675 -38.35 -7.02 -4.23
N PHE A 676 -37.80 -8.21 -3.95
CA PHE A 676 -38.32 -9.08 -2.88
C PHE A 676 -38.57 -8.37 -1.54
N GLY A 677 -37.75 -7.39 -1.17
CA GLY A 677 -37.92 -6.60 0.04
C GLY A 677 -39.24 -5.81 0.07
N GLY A 678 -39.80 -5.42 -1.09
CA GLY A 678 -41.11 -4.76 -1.15
C GLY A 678 -42.27 -5.67 -0.75
N LEU A 679 -42.17 -6.99 -0.98
CA LEU A 679 -43.15 -7.96 -0.49
C LEU A 679 -43.08 -8.06 1.05
N VAL A 680 -41.87 -8.11 1.60
CA VAL A 680 -41.65 -8.16 3.06
C VAL A 680 -42.10 -6.85 3.72
N ALA A 681 -41.80 -5.69 3.15
CA ALA A 681 -42.24 -4.39 3.67
C ALA A 681 -43.78 -4.25 3.67
N PHE A 682 -44.45 -4.81 2.66
CA PHE A 682 -45.91 -4.86 2.61
C PHE A 682 -46.50 -5.82 3.65
N GLU A 683 -45.84 -6.95 3.95
CA GLU A 683 -46.21 -7.84 5.05
C GLU A 683 -45.97 -7.20 6.43
N ILE A 684 -44.85 -6.50 6.63
CA ILE A 684 -44.58 -5.70 7.85
C ILE A 684 -45.71 -4.68 8.07
N ALA A 685 -46.11 -3.94 7.03
CA ALA A 685 -47.17 -2.95 7.16
C ALA A 685 -48.54 -3.55 7.50
N GLN A 686 -48.89 -4.71 6.95
CA GLN A 686 -50.11 -5.44 7.31
C GLN A 686 -50.08 -5.93 8.76
N GLN A 687 -48.97 -6.51 9.21
CA GLN A 687 -48.84 -7.01 10.58
C GLN A 687 -48.83 -5.87 11.62
N LEU A 688 -48.14 -4.76 11.35
CA LEU A 688 -48.19 -3.56 12.19
C LEU A 688 -49.60 -2.96 12.26
N HIS A 689 -50.32 -2.91 11.12
CA HIS A 689 -51.71 -2.44 11.11
C HIS A 689 -52.64 -3.38 11.92
N ALA A 690 -52.46 -4.70 11.82
CA ALA A 690 -53.20 -5.66 12.63
C ALA A 690 -52.90 -5.55 14.14
N GLN A 691 -51.72 -5.03 14.50
CA GLN A 691 -51.34 -4.66 15.88
C GLN A 691 -51.83 -3.24 16.28
N GLY A 692 -52.60 -2.56 15.43
CA GLY A 692 -53.12 -1.21 15.68
C GLY A 692 -52.10 -0.08 15.52
N LYS A 693 -50.89 -0.36 15.02
CA LYS A 693 -49.83 0.65 14.80
C LYS A 693 -50.03 1.39 13.47
N LYS A 694 -49.79 2.70 13.45
CA LYS A 694 -49.88 3.54 12.24
C LYS A 694 -48.63 3.38 11.35
N VAL A 695 -48.83 3.33 10.04
CA VAL A 695 -47.78 3.39 9.01
C VAL A 695 -48.08 4.62 8.15
N ALA A 696 -47.22 5.63 8.18
CA ALA A 696 -47.41 6.88 7.42
C ALA A 696 -46.94 6.76 5.97
N LEU A 697 -45.97 5.89 5.68
CA LEU A 697 -45.49 5.63 4.32
C LEU A 697 -45.17 4.15 4.13
N LEU A 698 -45.62 3.58 3.01
CA LEU A 698 -45.19 2.28 2.50
C LEU A 698 -44.69 2.43 1.06
N ALA A 699 -43.37 2.46 0.90
CA ALA A 699 -42.67 2.72 -0.35
C ALA A 699 -42.15 1.43 -1.01
N ILE A 700 -42.83 0.99 -2.08
CA ILE A 700 -42.46 -0.22 -2.82
C ILE A 700 -41.53 0.15 -3.98
N LEU A 701 -40.26 -0.30 -3.93
CA LEU A 701 -39.23 0.06 -4.90
C LEU A 701 -39.08 -1.06 -5.96
N ASP A 702 -39.64 -0.81 -7.13
CA ASP A 702 -39.65 -1.65 -8.33
C ASP A 702 -40.04 -3.13 -8.11
N THR A 703 -41.00 -3.39 -7.23
CA THR A 703 -41.51 -4.74 -6.97
C THR A 703 -42.70 -5.03 -7.86
N ILE A 704 -42.61 -6.09 -8.67
CA ILE A 704 -43.71 -6.55 -9.54
C ILE A 704 -44.74 -7.30 -8.70
N TYR A 705 -46.00 -6.83 -8.72
CA TYR A 705 -47.12 -7.43 -7.98
C TYR A 705 -47.32 -8.91 -8.35
N GLN A 706 -47.21 -9.21 -9.65
CA GLN A 706 -47.45 -10.55 -10.20
C GLN A 706 -46.45 -11.61 -9.70
N TRP A 707 -45.32 -11.21 -9.10
CA TRP A 707 -44.40 -12.13 -8.42
C TRP A 707 -44.97 -12.79 -7.17
N ALA A 708 -46.05 -12.25 -6.59
CA ALA A 708 -46.84 -12.88 -5.53
C ALA A 708 -48.02 -13.73 -6.05
N MET A 709 -48.31 -13.66 -7.35
CA MET A 709 -49.43 -14.37 -8.00
C MET A 709 -48.99 -15.64 -8.77
N ASP A 710 -47.71 -15.76 -9.16
CA ASP A 710 -47.11 -16.97 -9.79
C ASP A 710 -46.95 -18.16 -8.81
N SER A 711 -47.81 -18.22 -7.78
CA SER A 711 -47.74 -19.11 -6.63
C SER A 711 -48.35 -20.47 -6.95
N GLN A 712 -47.64 -21.30 -7.74
CA GLN A 712 -47.90 -22.74 -7.71
C GLN A 712 -47.28 -23.36 -6.46
N PRO A 713 -48.02 -24.17 -5.68
CA PRO A 713 -47.43 -24.93 -4.59
C PRO A 713 -46.34 -25.82 -5.17
N SER A 714 -45.11 -25.67 -4.68
CA SER A 714 -44.07 -26.64 -5.03
C SER A 714 -44.49 -27.99 -4.47
N PRO A 715 -44.41 -29.09 -5.25
CA PRO A 715 -44.60 -30.41 -4.68
C PRO A 715 -43.60 -30.61 -3.55
N GLU A 716 -44.00 -31.36 -2.52
CA GLU A 716 -43.13 -31.69 -1.38
C GLU A 716 -41.75 -32.15 -1.87
N PRO A 717 -40.66 -31.82 -1.13
CA PRO A 717 -39.32 -32.21 -1.51
C PRO A 717 -39.25 -33.74 -1.59
N LYS A 718 -39.19 -34.27 -2.83
CA LYS A 718 -39.05 -35.72 -3.07
C LYS A 718 -37.90 -36.25 -2.21
N PRO A 719 -38.09 -37.35 -1.47
CA PRO A 719 -37.02 -37.92 -0.65
C PRO A 719 -35.80 -38.22 -1.52
N LEU A 720 -34.62 -37.95 -0.96
CA LEU A 720 -33.35 -38.09 -1.67
C LEU A 720 -33.19 -39.51 -2.24
N PRO A 721 -32.70 -39.66 -3.49
CA PRO A 721 -32.52 -40.97 -4.10
C PRO A 721 -31.55 -41.82 -3.27
N SER A 722 -31.83 -43.13 -3.20
CA SER A 722 -31.11 -44.06 -2.33
C SER A 722 -29.62 -44.16 -2.66
N ARG A 723 -28.83 -44.59 -1.68
CA ARG A 723 -27.35 -44.68 -1.74
C ARG A 723 -26.85 -45.36 -3.04
N ASN A 724 -27.57 -46.36 -3.53
CA ASN A 724 -27.22 -47.16 -4.70
C ASN A 724 -27.49 -46.46 -6.06
N SER A 725 -28.34 -45.42 -6.09
CA SER A 725 -28.52 -44.58 -7.28
C SER A 725 -27.33 -43.63 -7.48
N ILE A 726 -26.71 -43.21 -6.37
CA ILE A 726 -25.60 -42.28 -6.36
C ILE A 726 -24.27 -43.00 -6.66
N SER A 727 -24.04 -44.21 -6.14
CA SER A 727 -22.85 -45.01 -6.49
C SER A 727 -22.76 -45.27 -7.99
N LYS A 728 -23.86 -45.64 -8.64
CA LYS A 728 -23.91 -45.92 -10.08
C LYS A 728 -23.60 -44.68 -10.95
N HIS A 729 -23.97 -43.48 -10.48
CA HIS A 729 -23.56 -42.22 -11.12
C HIS A 729 -22.09 -41.87 -10.84
N LEU A 730 -21.58 -42.16 -9.64
CA LEU A 730 -20.17 -41.91 -9.30
C LEU A 730 -19.22 -42.86 -10.06
N GLU A 731 -19.62 -44.11 -10.32
CA GLU A 731 -18.88 -45.03 -11.21
C GLU A 731 -18.85 -44.54 -12.67
N GLN A 732 -19.96 -44.02 -13.19
CA GLN A 732 -19.96 -43.41 -14.53
C GLN A 732 -19.07 -42.15 -14.61
N ILE A 733 -18.97 -41.39 -13.51
CA ILE A 733 -18.11 -40.21 -13.41
C ILE A 733 -16.63 -40.60 -13.23
N SER A 734 -16.31 -41.71 -12.53
CA SER A 734 -14.93 -42.18 -12.37
C SER A 734 -14.37 -42.85 -13.62
N GLN A 735 -15.21 -43.52 -14.43
CA GLN A 735 -14.79 -44.09 -15.72
C GLN A 735 -14.50 -43.02 -16.79
N LEU A 736 -15.09 -41.83 -16.70
CA LEU A 736 -14.74 -40.69 -17.54
C LEU A 736 -13.60 -39.89 -16.90
N GLY A 737 -12.34 -40.23 -17.22
CA GLY A 737 -11.10 -39.63 -16.68
C GLY A 737 -10.95 -38.11 -16.90
N LEU A 738 -11.72 -37.30 -16.16
CA LEU A 738 -11.92 -35.88 -16.43
C LEU A 738 -10.80 -34.96 -15.93
N ARG A 739 -9.93 -35.43 -15.01
CA ARG A 739 -8.80 -34.61 -14.51
C ARG A 739 -7.74 -34.30 -15.58
N GLN A 740 -7.54 -35.19 -16.57
CA GLN A 740 -6.60 -34.95 -17.67
C GLN A 740 -7.28 -34.40 -18.93
N LYS A 741 -8.56 -34.73 -19.19
CA LYS A 741 -9.28 -34.24 -20.39
C LYS A 741 -9.81 -32.80 -20.31
N LEU A 742 -9.95 -32.19 -19.12
CA LEU A 742 -10.40 -30.79 -19.04
C LEU A 742 -9.40 -29.78 -19.61
N THR A 743 -8.09 -30.06 -19.50
CA THR A 743 -7.04 -29.23 -20.13
C THR A 743 -7.05 -29.40 -21.65
N TYR A 744 -7.20 -30.65 -22.13
CA TYR A 744 -7.27 -30.97 -23.56
C TYR A 744 -8.52 -30.40 -24.24
N ILE A 745 -9.69 -30.44 -23.60
CA ILE A 745 -10.92 -29.84 -24.16
C ILE A 745 -10.79 -28.30 -24.23
N ARG A 746 -10.06 -27.68 -23.29
CA ARG A 746 -9.80 -26.22 -23.30
C ARG A 746 -8.79 -25.78 -24.37
N SER A 747 -7.83 -26.62 -24.76
CA SER A 747 -6.95 -26.34 -25.90
C SER A 747 -7.60 -26.71 -27.24
N TYR A 748 -8.20 -27.88 -27.35
CA TYR A 748 -8.85 -28.38 -28.58
C TYR A 748 -10.02 -27.50 -29.03
N ALA A 749 -10.81 -26.93 -28.10
CA ALA A 749 -11.85 -25.96 -28.43
C ALA A 749 -11.31 -24.59 -28.87
N ARG A 750 -10.02 -24.29 -28.63
CA ARG A 750 -9.38 -23.00 -28.93
C ARG A 750 -8.75 -22.96 -30.33
N GLU A 751 -8.41 -24.11 -30.92
CA GLU A 751 -7.75 -24.19 -32.23
C GLU A 751 -8.68 -24.42 -33.44
N ARG A 752 -9.96 -24.86 -33.26
CA ARG A 752 -10.76 -25.33 -34.41
C ARG A 752 -12.19 -24.81 -34.60
N ILE A 753 -12.60 -23.73 -33.92
CA ILE A 753 -13.84 -22.99 -34.26
C ILE A 753 -13.51 -21.52 -34.53
N GLY A 754 -12.64 -21.32 -35.52
CA GLY A 754 -12.25 -20.03 -36.08
C GLY A 754 -12.88 -19.79 -37.46
N ARG A 755 -14.19 -20.04 -37.59
CA ARG A 755 -15.10 -19.64 -38.68
C ARG A 755 -16.52 -20.06 -38.25
N GLU A 756 -17.50 -19.24 -38.64
CA GLU A 756 -18.89 -19.30 -38.17
C GLU A 756 -19.09 -18.88 -36.70
N VAL A 757 -20.34 -18.52 -36.35
CA VAL A 757 -20.80 -18.19 -34.97
C VAL A 757 -20.54 -16.75 -34.48
N LYS A 758 -21.09 -15.76 -35.20
CA LYS A 758 -21.54 -14.49 -34.57
C LYS A 758 -22.92 -14.60 -33.88
N HIS A 759 -23.60 -15.75 -34.00
CA HIS A 759 -25.01 -15.91 -33.62
C HIS A 759 -25.29 -16.81 -32.38
N GLN A 760 -24.31 -17.54 -31.83
CA GLN A 760 -24.52 -18.39 -30.62
C GLN A 760 -23.94 -17.79 -29.32
N GLN A 761 -23.29 -16.62 -29.36
CA GLN A 761 -22.59 -16.06 -28.19
C GLN A 761 -23.54 -15.86 -26.99
N ARG A 762 -24.79 -15.41 -27.24
CA ARG A 762 -25.87 -15.31 -26.23
C ARG A 762 -26.37 -16.66 -25.68
N LYS A 763 -26.19 -17.77 -26.41
CA LYS A 763 -26.49 -19.13 -25.93
C LYS A 763 -25.35 -19.67 -25.07
N LEU A 764 -24.09 -19.38 -25.43
CA LEU A 764 -22.91 -19.80 -24.67
C LEU A 764 -22.90 -19.22 -23.25
N THR A 765 -23.14 -17.91 -23.09
CA THR A 765 -23.20 -17.26 -21.77
C THR A 765 -24.31 -17.83 -20.89
N LYS A 766 -25.50 -18.12 -21.48
CA LYS A 766 -26.60 -18.77 -20.76
C LYS A 766 -26.26 -20.22 -20.35
N PHE A 767 -25.47 -20.92 -21.15
CA PHE A 767 -25.04 -22.29 -20.86
C PHE A 767 -24.03 -22.34 -19.70
N THR A 768 -23.05 -21.43 -19.66
CA THR A 768 -22.12 -21.30 -18.53
C THR A 768 -22.82 -20.91 -17.23
N ASP A 769 -23.77 -19.97 -17.29
CA ASP A 769 -24.59 -19.55 -16.14
C ASP A 769 -25.39 -20.71 -15.54
N GLN A 770 -25.99 -21.56 -16.39
CA GLN A 770 -26.77 -22.71 -15.94
C GLN A 770 -25.89 -23.79 -15.29
N ILE A 771 -24.67 -24.01 -15.80
CA ILE A 771 -23.71 -24.94 -15.20
C ILE A 771 -23.23 -24.41 -13.84
N GLN A 772 -22.90 -23.12 -13.74
CA GLN A 772 -22.46 -22.49 -12.50
C GLN A 772 -23.55 -22.54 -11.41
N LYS A 773 -24.80 -22.21 -11.75
CA LYS A 773 -25.95 -22.29 -10.81
C LYS A 773 -26.22 -23.72 -10.35
N LYS A 774 -26.09 -24.72 -11.25
CA LYS A 774 -26.17 -26.15 -10.86
C LYS A 774 -25.03 -26.52 -9.90
N PHE A 775 -23.80 -26.11 -10.18
CA PHE A 775 -22.64 -26.41 -9.33
C PHE A 775 -22.77 -25.78 -7.93
N GLN A 776 -23.14 -24.49 -7.85
CA GLN A 776 -23.39 -23.80 -6.57
C GLN A 776 -24.49 -24.49 -5.75
N LYS A 777 -25.56 -24.95 -6.40
CA LYS A 777 -26.63 -25.72 -5.74
C LYS A 777 -26.16 -27.08 -5.23
N TYR A 778 -25.38 -27.83 -6.01
CA TYR A 778 -24.77 -29.08 -5.55
C TYR A 778 -23.82 -28.87 -4.37
N ALA A 779 -23.00 -27.81 -4.41
CA ALA A 779 -22.09 -27.46 -3.32
C ALA A 779 -22.87 -27.09 -2.04
N CYS A 780 -23.91 -26.25 -2.12
CA CYS A 780 -24.73 -25.91 -0.94
C CYS A 780 -25.37 -27.15 -0.30
N ASN A 781 -25.96 -28.03 -1.13
CA ASN A 781 -26.55 -29.29 -0.65
C ASN A 781 -25.50 -30.25 -0.05
N PHE A 782 -24.25 -30.23 -0.53
CA PHE A 782 -23.16 -31.02 0.02
C PHE A 782 -22.78 -30.54 1.42
N TYR A 783 -22.49 -29.25 1.60
CA TYR A 783 -22.12 -28.66 2.90
C TYR A 783 -23.20 -28.87 3.97
N LEU A 784 -24.47 -28.59 3.63
CA LEU A 784 -25.61 -28.83 4.52
C LEU A 784 -25.77 -30.29 4.92
N ARG A 785 -25.45 -31.24 4.02
CA ARG A 785 -25.57 -32.68 4.27
C ARG A 785 -24.46 -33.24 5.17
N ILE A 786 -23.28 -32.63 5.17
CA ILE A 786 -22.14 -33.04 6.02
C ILE A 786 -22.06 -32.27 7.34
N GLY A 787 -23.03 -31.40 7.63
CA GLY A 787 -23.06 -30.60 8.86
C GLY A 787 -21.99 -29.51 8.97
N HIS A 788 -21.27 -29.20 7.89
CA HIS A 788 -20.28 -28.13 7.88
C HIS A 788 -20.94 -26.76 7.58
N PRO A 789 -20.44 -25.67 8.19
CA PRO A 789 -20.87 -24.31 7.83
C PRO A 789 -20.68 -24.04 6.34
N LEU A 790 -21.66 -23.39 5.71
CA LEU A 790 -21.54 -22.94 4.33
C LEU A 790 -20.37 -21.95 4.19
N PRO A 791 -19.46 -22.13 3.21
CA PRO A 791 -18.47 -21.11 2.85
C PRO A 791 -19.14 -19.78 2.49
N TYR A 792 -18.54 -18.65 2.87
CA TYR A 792 -19.12 -17.31 2.66
C TYR A 792 -19.54 -17.07 1.19
N SER A 793 -18.72 -17.51 0.24
CA SER A 793 -18.96 -17.46 -1.21
C SER A 793 -20.21 -18.22 -1.69
N LEU A 794 -20.76 -19.14 -0.88
CA LEU A 794 -21.99 -19.89 -1.16
C LEU A 794 -23.19 -19.37 -0.36
N ARG A 795 -23.00 -18.65 0.75
CA ARG A 795 -24.10 -18.15 1.61
C ARG A 795 -25.06 -17.21 0.86
N GLY A 796 -24.53 -16.28 0.08
CA GLY A 796 -25.35 -15.36 -0.72
C GLY A 796 -26.21 -16.08 -1.79
N PHE A 797 -25.68 -17.14 -2.40
CA PHE A 797 -26.45 -17.98 -3.33
C PHE A 797 -27.54 -18.79 -2.60
N TYR A 798 -27.22 -19.32 -1.42
CA TYR A 798 -28.16 -20.05 -0.59
C TYR A 798 -29.33 -19.17 -0.12
N LEU A 799 -29.06 -17.97 0.41
CA LEU A 799 -30.11 -17.00 0.78
C LEU A 799 -30.98 -16.61 -0.43
N LEU A 800 -30.37 -16.41 -1.61
CA LEU A 800 -31.12 -16.11 -2.83
C LEU A 800 -32.08 -17.26 -3.21
N GLU A 801 -31.66 -18.54 -3.11
CA GLU A 801 -32.56 -19.68 -3.32
C GLU A 801 -33.69 -19.71 -2.27
N GLN A 802 -33.40 -19.47 -0.99
CA GLN A 802 -34.42 -19.52 0.07
C GLN A 802 -35.43 -18.37 -0.05
N LYS A 803 -34.98 -17.12 -0.25
CA LYS A 803 -35.88 -15.97 -0.53
C LYS A 803 -36.71 -16.20 -1.80
N THR A 804 -36.15 -16.86 -2.82
CA THR A 804 -36.89 -17.25 -4.04
C THR A 804 -37.98 -18.30 -3.76
N LYS A 805 -37.78 -19.21 -2.79
CA LYS A 805 -38.83 -20.15 -2.34
C LYS A 805 -39.89 -19.43 -1.53
N ALA A 806 -39.50 -18.65 -0.51
CA ALA A 806 -40.40 -17.87 0.33
C ALA A 806 -41.35 -17.00 -0.50
N ARG A 807 -40.84 -16.36 -1.55
CA ARG A 807 -41.62 -15.60 -2.53
C ARG A 807 -42.73 -16.41 -3.21
N LYS A 808 -42.49 -17.68 -3.54
CA LYS A 808 -43.45 -18.55 -4.23
C LYS A 808 -44.52 -19.13 -3.32
N SER A 809 -44.30 -19.11 -2.01
CA SER A 809 -45.26 -19.57 -1.00
C SER A 809 -46.03 -18.44 -0.33
N TYR A 810 -45.61 -17.18 -0.53
CA TYR A 810 -46.25 -16.02 0.09
C TYR A 810 -47.65 -15.78 -0.48
N GLN A 811 -48.63 -15.59 0.41
CA GLN A 811 -50.00 -15.26 0.05
C GLN A 811 -50.31 -13.81 0.45
N ILE A 812 -50.31 -12.92 -0.54
CA ILE A 812 -50.60 -11.51 -0.33
C ILE A 812 -52.07 -11.32 0.09
N LYS A 813 -52.31 -10.51 1.14
CA LYS A 813 -53.65 -10.12 1.60
C LYS A 813 -53.87 -8.62 1.37
N SER A 814 -55.06 -8.13 1.66
CA SER A 814 -55.37 -6.70 1.53
C SER A 814 -54.78 -5.89 2.68
N TYR A 815 -54.16 -4.77 2.35
CA TYR A 815 -53.65 -3.76 3.27
C TYR A 815 -54.51 -2.50 3.17
N PRO A 816 -55.17 -2.04 4.25
CA PRO A 816 -56.09 -0.91 4.18
C PRO A 816 -55.41 0.46 4.09
N GLY A 817 -54.09 0.53 4.25
CA GLY A 817 -53.33 1.78 4.06
C GLY A 817 -53.04 2.10 2.59
N ARG A 818 -52.44 3.27 2.36
CA ARG A 818 -51.96 3.71 1.03
C ARG A 818 -50.63 3.04 0.69
N VAL A 819 -50.40 2.76 -0.59
CA VAL A 819 -49.14 2.23 -1.12
C VAL A 819 -48.58 3.18 -2.17
N THR A 820 -47.29 3.54 -2.06
CA THR A 820 -46.58 4.33 -3.07
C THR A 820 -45.55 3.44 -3.78
N VAL A 821 -45.71 3.24 -5.08
CA VAL A 821 -44.85 2.36 -5.91
C VAL A 821 -43.93 3.19 -6.78
N PHE A 822 -42.63 3.09 -6.53
CA PHE A 822 -41.58 3.67 -7.35
C PHE A 822 -41.15 2.66 -8.41
N TRP A 823 -41.49 2.90 -9.67
CA TRP A 823 -41.27 1.92 -10.75
C TRP A 823 -40.21 2.36 -11.75
N ALA A 824 -39.37 1.41 -12.14
CA ALA A 824 -38.33 1.62 -13.14
C ALA A 824 -38.96 1.63 -14.54
N MET A 825 -38.88 2.77 -15.23
CA MET A 825 -39.49 2.94 -16.56
C MET A 825 -38.88 2.00 -17.61
N GLY A 826 -37.58 1.72 -17.50
CA GLY A 826 -36.82 0.85 -18.41
C GLY A 826 -36.51 1.52 -19.76
N ASN A 827 -35.89 0.74 -20.65
CA ASN A 827 -35.65 1.11 -22.05
C ASN A 827 -36.62 0.35 -23.00
N GLY A 828 -37.76 -0.11 -22.48
CA GLY A 828 -38.76 -0.89 -23.20
C GLY A 828 -40.13 -0.21 -23.15
N ASP A 829 -41.19 -0.96 -23.46
CA ASP A 829 -42.57 -0.50 -23.41
C ASP A 829 -42.97 0.00 -21.99
N PRO A 830 -43.19 1.31 -21.79
CA PRO A 830 -43.52 1.89 -20.48
C PRO A 830 -44.90 1.48 -19.97
N GLN A 831 -45.85 1.19 -20.87
CA GLN A 831 -47.20 0.77 -20.48
C GLN A 831 -47.14 -0.61 -19.85
N LYS A 832 -46.42 -1.54 -20.50
CA LYS A 832 -46.21 -2.88 -19.96
C LYS A 832 -45.45 -2.89 -18.64
N THR A 833 -44.47 -2.00 -18.42
CA THR A 833 -43.77 -1.93 -17.12
C THR A 833 -44.64 -1.32 -16.02
N TYR A 834 -45.54 -0.39 -16.36
CA TYR A 834 -46.57 0.15 -15.48
C TYR A 834 -47.62 -0.92 -15.08
N ASP A 835 -48.21 -1.62 -16.06
CA ASP A 835 -49.29 -2.61 -15.84
C ASP A 835 -48.89 -3.76 -14.90
N ASN A 836 -47.63 -4.21 -14.98
CA ASN A 836 -47.08 -5.24 -14.08
C ASN A 836 -46.97 -4.82 -12.60
N ARG A 837 -47.14 -3.53 -12.31
CA ARG A 837 -46.92 -2.91 -10.99
C ARG A 837 -48.15 -2.17 -10.48
N SER A 838 -49.03 -1.67 -11.36
CA SER A 838 -50.34 -1.12 -10.97
C SER A 838 -51.23 -2.13 -10.24
N GLY A 839 -50.97 -3.44 -10.42
CA GLY A 839 -51.66 -4.53 -9.70
C GLY A 839 -51.61 -4.45 -8.17
N TRP A 840 -50.67 -3.68 -7.58
CA TRP A 840 -50.68 -3.35 -6.15
C TRP A 840 -51.97 -2.64 -5.70
N GLY A 841 -52.66 -1.93 -6.61
CA GLY A 841 -53.94 -1.28 -6.34
C GLY A 841 -55.08 -2.25 -6.00
N ASN A 842 -54.97 -3.53 -6.36
CA ASN A 842 -55.95 -4.55 -6.01
C ASN A 842 -55.95 -4.92 -4.51
N VAL A 843 -54.85 -4.60 -3.82
CA VAL A 843 -54.65 -4.93 -2.39
C VAL A 843 -54.40 -3.69 -1.52
N ALA A 844 -54.29 -2.50 -2.10
CA ALA A 844 -54.06 -1.24 -1.40
C ALA A 844 -55.38 -0.48 -1.14
N GLY A 845 -56.05 -0.80 -0.03
CA GLY A 845 -57.36 -0.22 0.33
C GLY A 845 -57.35 1.30 0.55
N GLY A 846 -56.20 1.89 0.92
CA GLY A 846 -56.01 3.34 1.08
C GLY A 846 -55.60 4.08 -0.21
N GLY A 847 -55.65 3.38 -1.34
CA GLY A 847 -55.26 3.88 -2.66
C GLY A 847 -53.81 3.58 -3.04
N LEU A 848 -53.53 3.72 -4.34
CA LEU A 848 -52.23 3.49 -4.96
C LEU A 848 -51.68 4.79 -5.56
N GLU A 849 -50.43 5.11 -5.25
CA GLU A 849 -49.66 6.20 -5.85
C GLU A 849 -48.53 5.58 -6.69
N MET A 850 -48.33 6.05 -7.93
CA MET A 850 -47.39 5.46 -8.89
C MET A 850 -46.35 6.50 -9.34
N GLU A 851 -45.09 6.28 -9.01
CA GLU A 851 -43.99 7.21 -9.29
C GLU A 851 -42.97 6.62 -10.26
N GLY A 852 -42.94 7.12 -11.50
CA GLY A 852 -41.99 6.68 -12.52
C GLY A 852 -40.57 7.19 -12.25
N VAL A 853 -39.57 6.30 -12.34
CA VAL A 853 -38.14 6.60 -12.10
C VAL A 853 -37.29 6.08 -13.29
N PRO A 854 -36.30 6.85 -13.78
CA PRO A 854 -35.42 6.42 -14.87
C PRO A 854 -34.62 5.14 -14.56
N GLY A 855 -34.16 4.46 -15.61
CA GLY A 855 -33.36 3.23 -15.50
C GLY A 855 -34.20 1.95 -15.38
N ASN A 856 -33.56 0.88 -14.92
CA ASN A 856 -34.15 -0.47 -14.81
C ASN A 856 -34.12 -1.00 -13.35
N HIS A 857 -34.69 -2.19 -13.13
CA HIS A 857 -34.79 -2.85 -11.82
C HIS A 857 -33.49 -2.87 -11.00
N GLY A 858 -32.34 -3.00 -11.67
CA GLY A 858 -31.01 -2.96 -11.05
C GLY A 858 -30.52 -1.54 -10.80
N SER A 859 -30.62 -0.68 -11.84
CA SER A 859 -30.00 0.65 -11.88
C SER A 859 -30.82 1.79 -11.25
N LEU A 860 -32.08 1.55 -10.89
CA LEU A 860 -32.96 2.54 -10.23
C LEU A 860 -32.38 3.06 -8.89
N LYS A 861 -31.57 2.25 -8.21
CA LYS A 861 -30.86 2.60 -6.95
C LYS A 861 -29.38 2.94 -7.13
N THR A 862 -28.90 3.09 -8.37
CA THR A 862 -27.54 3.52 -8.68
C THR A 862 -27.54 4.84 -9.44
N GLU A 863 -26.39 5.51 -9.52
CA GLU A 863 -26.26 6.70 -10.36
C GLU A 863 -26.54 6.38 -11.84
N PRO A 864 -27.08 7.33 -12.61
CA PRO A 864 -27.58 8.65 -12.18
C PRO A 864 -29.00 8.60 -11.56
N ASN A 865 -29.71 7.47 -11.65
CA ASN A 865 -31.15 7.38 -11.41
C ASN A 865 -31.54 7.52 -9.93
N VAL A 866 -30.66 7.12 -9.02
CA VAL A 866 -30.89 7.14 -7.56
C VAL A 866 -31.16 8.54 -7.01
N SER A 867 -30.60 9.59 -7.62
CA SER A 867 -30.89 10.99 -7.29
C SER A 867 -32.38 11.33 -7.51
N VAL A 868 -32.96 10.89 -8.63
CA VAL A 868 -34.38 11.08 -8.97
C VAL A 868 -35.28 10.26 -8.03
N LEU A 869 -34.90 9.02 -7.75
CA LEU A 869 -35.60 8.18 -6.77
C LEU A 869 -35.66 8.86 -5.39
N ALA A 870 -34.51 9.32 -4.88
CA ALA A 870 -34.39 9.96 -3.58
C ALA A 870 -35.19 11.26 -3.51
N GLY A 871 -35.16 12.09 -4.56
CA GLY A 871 -35.94 13.32 -4.63
C GLY A 871 -37.45 13.07 -4.50
N LYS A 872 -37.97 12.07 -5.23
CA LYS A 872 -39.39 11.68 -5.14
C LYS A 872 -39.75 11.04 -3.80
N LEU A 873 -38.88 10.16 -3.27
CA LEU A 873 -39.08 9.53 -1.96
C LEU A 873 -39.07 10.55 -0.82
N ARG A 874 -38.18 11.57 -0.87
CA ARG A 874 -38.14 12.66 0.11
C ARG A 874 -39.46 13.43 0.15
N ALA A 875 -40.01 13.76 -1.01
CA ALA A 875 -41.32 14.41 -1.09
C ALA A 875 -42.47 13.55 -0.50
N CYS A 876 -42.37 12.22 -0.54
CA CYS A 876 -43.33 11.31 0.08
C CYS A 876 -43.15 11.23 1.61
N LEU A 877 -41.90 11.17 2.09
CA LEU A 877 -41.56 11.23 3.51
C LEU A 877 -42.09 12.52 4.16
N GLU A 878 -41.89 13.66 3.49
CA GLU A 878 -42.37 14.98 3.95
C GLU A 878 -43.90 15.08 3.93
N ARG A 879 -44.59 14.52 2.92
CA ARG A 879 -46.07 14.41 2.94
C ARG A 879 -46.58 13.58 4.11
N GLY A 880 -45.91 12.46 4.44
CA GLY A 880 -46.30 11.61 5.57
C GLY A 880 -46.21 12.33 6.92
N GLN A 881 -45.23 13.22 7.08
CA GLN A 881 -45.02 14.01 8.31
C GLN A 881 -46.14 15.05 8.54
N ILE A 882 -46.70 15.63 7.47
CA ILE A 882 -47.75 16.66 7.54
C ILE A 882 -49.14 16.08 7.89
N VAL A 883 -49.34 14.77 7.72
CA VAL A 883 -50.61 14.07 8.02
C VAL A 883 -50.68 13.55 9.47
N ASP A 884 -49.64 13.83 10.27
CA ASP A 884 -49.52 13.48 11.69
C ASP A 884 -49.26 14.70 12.61
N SER A 885 -49.32 15.92 12.06
CA SER A 885 -49.31 17.21 12.78
C SER A 885 -50.68 17.87 12.77
#